data_AF-A0A0B7FNN2-F1
#
_entry.id   AF-A0A0B7FNN2-F1
#
_cell.length_a   1.000
_cell.length_b   1.000
_cell.length_c   1.000
_cell.angle_alpha   90.00
_cell.angle_beta   90.00
_cell.angle_gamma   90.00
#
_symmetry.space_group_name_H-M   'P 1'
#
loop_
_entity.id
_entity.type
_entity.pdbx_description
1 polymer ?
#
loop_
_entity_poly.entity_id
_entity_poly.type
_entity_poly.pdbx_seq_one_letter_code
_entity_poly.pdbx_strand_id
1 'polypeptide(L)'
;MDTQLEDELRNSIFHDPKFIGHFLVGDSDKLTKVIKYCSKHDYLFETKKKWSIPARVSEERNLYAPVLRILNTIKKAVGDVHGFPEALQLVPGPMGATPELIIDNHSHPIDSDLTDTRLIKPDLVLFQDAQRHWENVRLPIEIKRLPGHHKAGMKQLSRYARAVFAHQLHRRHLYGLIVCGREATFVRFDRAGILYSGRIDIVGHSEEFTRAFASLLMLDRVDEGLDPAFKFSRNSKGRLVYYIDLPESEVDNLSGELPSDKEESSSTSGQRMRRFEVIERLCHRESICGRATIVLRIREVAERQQQTKAKKSGKGKGKGRRKATKKAEPREYALKLMWRDPDRDSEGDVLEKVHGMFGLAQYAGHWDVPGRPLSTAAAGDNTKCVDKTVEVEGLEVCDRLRDISILVPDESKGEKEPEGVDTTEHHPTSHVRPLRIYSYVLMSSIGIPLWQAESAEQFMTAVLDAILGYWGLFNLGIMHRDVSNGNVMMMAKEQQFGPRKWKEEQISSTGAQVRALVESEDKLRQVLKELGRDPTGMLSDFDLHARHSSPSNPLDSFQPAIADEVHAGTVRSRDEDPTNVGLRRSKRRKGNSARNEPLEQTCDGDDCREQSKKRRLIDYRTVREFDFSGWHLLLVNVL
;
A
#
# COMPACT_ATOMS: atom_id res chain seq x y z
N MET A 1 -7.24 -4.68 15.13
CA MET A 1 -6.73 -3.37 14.65
C MET A 1 -5.82 -2.66 15.65
N ASP A 2 -6.30 -2.20 16.82
CA ASP A 2 -5.52 -1.33 17.72
C ASP A 2 -4.10 -1.80 18.08
N THR A 3 -3.95 -3.03 18.57
CA THR A 3 -2.63 -3.55 18.96
C THR A 3 -1.65 -3.57 17.78
N GLN A 4 -2.13 -3.92 16.59
CA GLN A 4 -1.31 -3.93 15.37
C GLN A 4 -0.90 -2.50 14.97
N LEU A 5 -1.78 -1.52 15.15
CA LEU A 5 -1.47 -0.11 14.87
C LEU A 5 -0.46 0.46 15.87
N GLU A 6 -0.64 0.14 17.15
CA GLU A 6 0.27 0.55 18.23
C GLU A 6 1.68 0.00 17.99
N ASP A 7 1.81 -1.26 17.60
CA ASP A 7 3.10 -1.87 17.29
C ASP A 7 3.69 -1.35 15.97
N GLU A 8 2.87 -1.15 14.94
CA GLU A 8 3.30 -0.60 13.65
C GLU A 8 3.87 0.83 13.77
N LEU A 9 3.25 1.68 14.59
CA LEU A 9 3.61 3.09 14.71
C LEU A 9 4.62 3.37 15.83
N ARG A 10 4.99 2.34 16.61
CA ARG A 10 5.96 2.47 17.69
C ARG A 10 7.28 3.01 17.14
N ASN A 11 7.80 4.05 17.80
CA ASN A 11 9.00 4.80 17.43
C ASN A 11 8.97 5.43 16.03
N SER A 12 7.81 5.51 15.38
CA SER A 12 7.63 6.04 14.02
C SER A 12 6.76 7.31 14.02
N ILE A 13 6.87 8.13 15.06
CA ILE A 13 6.06 9.34 15.25
C ILE A 13 6.99 10.51 15.53
N PHE A 14 6.96 11.51 14.63
CA PHE A 14 7.92 12.59 14.60
C PHE A 14 7.20 13.94 14.55
N HIS A 15 7.72 14.88 15.34
CA HIS A 15 7.35 16.27 15.28
C HIS A 15 8.23 16.98 14.24
N ASP A 16 7.60 17.73 13.34
CA ASP A 16 8.29 18.62 12.41
C ASP A 16 7.97 20.08 12.77
N PRO A 17 8.92 20.81 13.41
CA PRO A 17 8.74 22.23 13.74
C PRO A 17 8.49 23.12 12.52
N LYS A 18 8.87 22.67 11.33
CA LYS A 18 8.72 23.38 10.05
C LYS A 18 7.67 22.74 9.14
N PHE A 19 6.78 21.90 9.67
CA PHE A 19 5.76 21.16 8.91
C PHE A 19 5.00 22.04 7.92
N ILE A 20 4.53 23.21 8.37
CA ILE A 20 3.76 24.14 7.52
C ILE A 20 4.62 24.63 6.34
N GLY A 21 5.89 24.93 6.58
CA GLY A 21 6.84 25.36 5.56
C GLY A 21 7.32 24.25 4.63
N HIS A 22 7.28 22.98 5.05
CA HIS A 22 7.64 21.84 4.21
C HIS A 22 6.47 21.35 3.34
N PHE A 23 5.24 21.39 3.87
CA PHE A 23 4.11 20.70 3.25
C PHE A 23 2.96 21.61 2.84
N LEU A 24 2.79 22.76 3.50
CA LEU A 24 1.59 23.60 3.40
C LEU A 24 1.93 25.02 2.92
N VAL A 25 2.84 25.13 1.96
CA VAL A 25 3.21 26.39 1.30
C VAL A 25 2.29 26.63 0.10
N GLY A 26 1.23 27.39 0.32
CA GLY A 26 0.32 27.82 -0.73
C GLY A 26 0.80 29.08 -1.45
N ASP A 27 0.24 29.32 -2.64
CA ASP A 27 0.40 30.56 -3.39
C ASP A 27 -0.04 31.78 -2.55
N SER A 28 0.90 32.69 -2.26
CA SER A 28 0.67 33.84 -1.36
C SER A 28 -0.46 34.76 -1.82
N ASP A 29 -0.63 34.95 -3.13
CA ASP A 29 -1.69 35.81 -3.68
C ASP A 29 -3.05 35.17 -3.49
N LYS A 30 -3.16 33.86 -3.74
CA LYS A 30 -4.38 33.08 -3.47
C LYS A 30 -4.70 33.06 -1.98
N LEU A 31 -3.72 32.81 -1.12
CA LEU A 31 -3.91 32.81 0.33
C LEU A 31 -4.38 34.18 0.85
N THR A 32 -3.84 35.28 0.29
CA THR A 32 -4.29 36.64 0.63
C THR A 32 -5.75 36.87 0.24
N LYS A 33 -6.17 36.37 -0.93
CA LYS A 33 -7.58 36.42 -1.36
C LYS A 33 -8.48 35.58 -0.44
N VAL A 34 -8.02 34.41 0.01
CA VAL A 34 -8.75 33.57 0.98
C VAL A 34 -8.96 34.31 2.31
N ILE A 35 -7.92 34.94 2.87
CA ILE A 35 -8.03 35.74 4.10
C ILE A 35 -9.03 36.90 3.94
N LYS A 36 -9.00 37.57 2.79
CA LYS A 36 -9.95 38.65 2.47
C LYS A 36 -11.38 38.11 2.36
N TYR A 37 -11.57 36.93 1.80
CA TYR A 37 -12.88 36.28 1.76
C TYR A 37 -13.40 35.95 3.16
N CYS A 38 -12.58 35.30 3.99
CA CYS A 38 -12.96 34.95 5.37
C CYS A 38 -13.32 36.21 6.17
N SER A 39 -12.59 37.31 5.99
CA SER A 39 -12.89 38.60 6.62
C SER A 39 -14.25 39.17 6.22
N LYS A 40 -14.78 38.87 5.03
CA LYS A 40 -16.10 39.36 4.61
C LYS A 40 -17.26 38.51 5.11
N HIS A 41 -16.98 37.27 5.52
CA HIS A 41 -18.00 36.26 5.81
C HIS A 41 -18.02 35.81 7.28
N ASP A 42 -17.11 36.33 8.11
CA ASP A 42 -17.12 36.14 9.57
C ASP A 42 -16.83 37.47 10.25
N TYR A 43 -17.82 38.00 10.98
CA TYR A 43 -17.76 39.30 11.64
C TYR A 43 -16.62 39.43 12.66
N LEU A 44 -16.31 38.35 13.40
CA LEU A 44 -15.23 38.38 14.38
C LEU A 44 -13.87 38.32 13.70
N PHE A 45 -13.77 37.55 12.60
CA PHE A 45 -12.57 37.55 11.78
C PHE A 45 -12.37 38.89 11.06
N GLU A 46 -13.43 39.58 10.65
CA GLU A 46 -13.37 40.92 10.08
C GLU A 46 -12.79 41.93 11.07
N THR A 47 -13.43 42.03 12.24
CA THR A 47 -13.22 43.11 13.20
C THR A 47 -12.01 42.90 14.10
N LYS A 48 -11.70 41.63 14.42
CA LYS A 48 -10.64 41.27 15.38
C LYS A 48 -9.54 40.42 14.77
N LYS A 49 -9.67 40.00 13.50
CA LYS A 49 -8.75 39.03 12.86
C LYS A 49 -8.65 37.72 13.64
N LYS A 50 -9.75 37.33 14.29
CA LYS A 50 -9.81 36.15 15.15
C LYS A 50 -11.02 35.28 14.86
N TRP A 51 -10.79 33.98 14.78
CA TRP A 51 -11.86 32.99 14.82
C TRP A 51 -12.48 32.91 16.22
N SER A 52 -13.67 32.30 16.29
CA SER A 52 -14.42 32.12 17.54
C SER A 52 -14.64 30.64 17.84
N ILE A 53 -13.93 30.15 18.86
CA ILE A 53 -14.10 28.84 19.47
C ILE A 53 -14.25 29.07 20.99
N PRO A 54 -15.22 28.43 21.66
CA PRO A 54 -15.37 28.55 23.11
C PRO A 54 -14.08 28.14 23.84
N ALA A 55 -13.63 28.97 24.79
CA ALA A 55 -12.39 28.70 25.53
C ALA A 55 -12.51 27.51 26.48
N ARG A 56 -13.73 27.21 26.95
CA ARG A 56 -14.05 26.05 27.79
C ARG A 56 -15.36 25.46 27.30
N VAL A 57 -15.38 24.15 27.17
CA VAL A 57 -16.57 23.38 26.82
C VAL A 57 -16.76 22.26 27.84
N SER A 58 -18.02 21.97 28.18
CA SER A 58 -18.38 20.88 29.08
C SER A 58 -18.19 19.51 28.43
N GLU A 59 -18.43 19.41 27.13
CA GLU A 59 -18.45 18.16 26.36
C GLU A 59 -17.82 18.39 24.99
N GLU A 60 -17.29 17.32 24.39
CA GLU A 60 -16.61 17.33 23.09
C GLU A 60 -17.51 17.81 21.94
N ARG A 61 -18.76 17.33 21.90
CA ARG A 61 -19.77 17.72 20.88
C ARG A 61 -20.01 19.23 20.74
N ASN A 62 -19.73 20.00 21.78
CA ASN A 62 -19.87 21.45 21.76
C ASN A 62 -18.77 22.16 20.93
N LEU A 63 -17.72 21.43 20.52
CA LEU A 63 -16.66 21.92 19.62
C LEU A 63 -16.98 21.68 18.14
N TYR A 64 -17.82 20.69 17.80
CA TYR A 64 -18.05 20.29 16.41
C TYR A 64 -18.60 21.45 15.57
N ALA A 65 -19.71 22.06 15.97
CA ALA A 65 -20.32 23.14 15.21
C ALA A 65 -19.42 24.40 15.06
N PRO A 66 -18.76 24.91 16.12
CA PRO A 66 -17.79 26.01 15.99
C PRO A 66 -16.63 25.72 15.04
N VAL A 67 -16.00 24.54 15.17
CA VAL A 67 -14.87 24.14 14.31
C VAL A 67 -15.35 23.96 12.87
N LEU A 68 -16.44 23.23 12.67
CA LEU A 68 -17.04 22.99 11.35
C LEU A 68 -17.37 24.30 10.61
N ARG A 69 -17.88 25.31 11.32
CA ARG A 69 -18.14 26.65 10.75
C ARG A 69 -16.86 27.26 10.20
N ILE A 70 -15.78 27.27 10.99
CA ILE A 70 -14.48 27.86 10.58
C ILE A 70 -13.94 27.12 9.36
N LEU A 71 -13.83 25.79 9.44
CA LEU A 71 -13.26 24.98 8.37
C LEU A 71 -14.05 25.13 7.06
N ASN A 72 -15.39 25.14 7.13
CA ASN A 72 -16.23 25.31 5.95
C ASN A 72 -16.22 26.73 5.39
N THR A 73 -16.03 27.77 6.21
CA THR A 73 -15.79 29.14 5.72
C THR A 73 -14.49 29.19 4.91
N ILE A 74 -13.41 28.56 5.39
CA ILE A 74 -12.13 28.49 4.66
C ILE A 74 -12.30 27.64 3.39
N LYS A 75 -12.99 26.49 3.45
CA LYS A 75 -13.24 25.63 2.29
C LYS A 75 -14.01 26.34 1.18
N LYS A 76 -15.02 27.15 1.52
CA LYS A 76 -15.75 27.99 0.56
C LYS A 76 -14.84 29.05 -0.05
N ALA A 77 -14.04 29.73 0.77
CA ALA A 77 -13.06 30.71 0.31
C ALA A 77 -12.06 30.11 -0.69
N VAL A 78 -11.52 28.93 -0.39
CA VAL A 78 -10.62 28.20 -1.29
C VAL A 78 -11.34 27.85 -2.59
N GLY A 79 -12.59 27.40 -2.52
CA GLY A 79 -13.40 27.12 -3.71
C GLY A 79 -13.57 28.31 -4.64
N ASP A 80 -13.83 29.49 -4.07
CA ASP A 80 -14.04 30.71 -4.84
C ASP A 80 -12.72 31.29 -5.41
N VAL A 81 -11.59 31.08 -4.73
CA VAL A 81 -10.28 31.64 -5.12
C VAL A 81 -9.48 30.71 -6.03
N HIS A 82 -9.44 29.42 -5.69
CA HIS A 82 -8.63 28.41 -6.38
C HIS A 82 -9.44 27.66 -7.44
N GLY A 83 -10.76 27.62 -7.31
CA GLY A 83 -11.64 26.76 -8.10
C GLY A 83 -11.58 25.31 -7.65
N PHE A 84 -12.25 24.45 -8.41
CA PHE A 84 -12.26 23.00 -8.20
C PHE A 84 -11.65 22.33 -9.43
N PRO A 85 -10.34 22.05 -9.43
CA PRO A 85 -9.72 21.33 -10.53
C PRO A 85 -10.42 19.98 -10.75
N GLU A 86 -10.88 19.71 -11.96
CA GLU A 86 -11.44 18.40 -12.34
C GLU A 86 -10.47 17.26 -12.01
N ALA A 87 -9.17 17.54 -12.06
CA ALA A 87 -8.09 16.61 -11.73
C ALA A 87 -8.10 16.12 -10.26
N LEU A 88 -8.77 16.81 -9.32
CA LEU A 88 -8.91 16.37 -7.92
C LEU A 88 -10.14 15.46 -7.71
N GLN A 89 -11.05 15.38 -8.68
CA GLN A 89 -12.22 14.51 -8.59
C GLN A 89 -11.80 13.09 -8.97
N LEU A 90 -12.14 12.10 -8.13
CA LEU A 90 -11.91 10.69 -8.47
C LEU A 90 -12.69 10.30 -9.73
N VAL A 91 -13.94 10.78 -9.84
CA VAL A 91 -14.78 10.63 -11.03
C VAL A 91 -15.42 11.98 -11.33
N PRO A 92 -15.34 12.50 -12.57
CA PRO A 92 -15.96 13.77 -12.92
C PRO A 92 -17.45 13.77 -12.57
N GLY A 93 -17.86 14.72 -11.72
CA GLY A 93 -19.26 14.96 -11.40
C GLY A 93 -20.01 15.64 -12.55
N PRO A 94 -21.35 15.76 -12.46
CA PRO A 94 -22.12 16.58 -13.40
C PRO A 94 -21.63 18.03 -13.38
N MET A 95 -21.56 18.67 -14.55
CA MET A 95 -21.13 20.07 -14.67
C MET A 95 -21.98 20.98 -13.75
N GLY A 96 -21.30 21.77 -12.90
CA GLY A 96 -21.97 22.66 -11.94
C GLY A 96 -22.25 22.05 -10.56
N ALA A 97 -21.70 20.88 -10.24
CA ALA A 97 -21.81 20.29 -8.91
C ALA A 97 -21.24 21.24 -7.82
N THR A 98 -21.97 21.36 -6.72
CA THR A 98 -21.50 22.16 -5.57
C THR A 98 -20.32 21.46 -4.89
N PRO A 99 -19.37 22.22 -4.33
CA PRO A 99 -18.23 21.64 -3.67
C PRO A 99 -18.62 20.88 -2.41
N GLU A 100 -18.07 19.68 -2.23
CA GLU A 100 -18.21 18.98 -0.95
C GLU A 100 -17.67 19.86 0.18
N LEU A 101 -18.48 19.98 1.23
CA LEU A 101 -18.14 20.62 2.49
C LEU A 101 -17.70 19.54 3.47
N ILE A 102 -16.98 19.97 4.50
CA ILE A 102 -16.70 19.13 5.65
C ILE A 102 -18.04 18.91 6.36
N ILE A 103 -18.30 17.68 6.78
CA ILE A 103 -19.51 17.30 7.51
C ILE A 103 -19.17 16.78 8.90
N ASP A 104 -20.12 16.93 9.81
CA ASP A 104 -20.11 16.26 11.10
C ASP A 104 -20.57 14.81 10.94
N ASN A 105 -19.70 13.87 11.31
CA ASN A 105 -19.86 12.45 11.15
C ASN A 105 -19.66 11.66 12.47
N HIS A 106 -19.51 12.33 13.62
CA HIS A 106 -19.19 11.69 14.92
C HIS A 106 -20.17 10.58 15.33
N SER A 107 -21.45 10.74 14.98
CA SER A 107 -22.50 9.79 15.37
C SER A 107 -22.64 8.58 14.42
N HIS A 108 -22.08 8.66 13.21
CA HIS A 108 -22.38 7.72 12.12
C HIS A 108 -21.09 7.07 11.60
N PRO A 109 -21.05 5.73 11.49
CA PRO A 109 -19.92 5.09 10.84
C PRO A 109 -19.91 5.43 9.34
N ILE A 110 -18.71 5.49 8.76
CA ILE A 110 -18.56 5.57 7.30
C ILE A 110 -18.78 4.17 6.72
N ASP A 111 -19.50 4.07 5.61
CA ASP A 111 -19.72 2.80 4.93
C ASP A 111 -18.39 2.12 4.60
N SER A 112 -18.35 0.80 4.78
CA SER A 112 -17.14 -0.01 4.61
C SER A 112 -17.48 -1.44 4.20
N ASP A 113 -16.68 -2.00 3.29
CA ASP A 113 -16.75 -3.42 2.94
C ASP A 113 -15.88 -4.31 3.85
N LEU A 114 -15.08 -3.71 4.74
CA LEU A 114 -14.18 -4.43 5.63
C LEU A 114 -14.73 -4.45 7.06
N THR A 115 -14.66 -5.63 7.71
CA THR A 115 -15.23 -5.84 9.05
C THR A 115 -14.57 -4.94 10.11
N ASP A 116 -13.27 -4.70 9.96
CA ASP A 116 -12.44 -3.97 10.91
C ASP A 116 -12.70 -2.46 10.91
N THR A 117 -13.27 -1.92 9.82
CA THR A 117 -13.48 -0.48 9.61
C THR A 117 -14.95 -0.06 9.59
N ARG A 118 -15.88 -1.02 9.57
CA ARG A 118 -17.34 -0.78 9.51
C ARG A 118 -17.93 0.00 10.68
N LEU A 119 -17.23 0.04 11.82
CA LEU A 119 -17.69 0.71 13.05
C LEU A 119 -16.96 2.02 13.33
N ILE A 120 -16.01 2.39 12.47
CA ILE A 120 -15.18 3.58 12.68
C ILE A 120 -16.00 4.83 12.36
N LYS A 121 -16.02 5.77 13.29
CA LYS A 121 -16.75 7.04 13.21
C LYS A 121 -15.75 8.19 13.36
N PRO A 122 -15.31 8.81 12.27
CA PRO A 122 -14.57 10.06 12.35
C PRO A 122 -15.46 11.22 12.76
N ASP A 123 -14.92 12.16 13.53
CA ASP A 123 -15.69 13.31 14.01
C ASP A 123 -16.12 14.21 12.87
N LEU A 124 -15.16 14.79 12.13
CA LEU A 124 -15.45 15.57 10.94
C LEU A 124 -14.72 14.98 9.73
N VAL A 125 -15.36 15.04 8.56
CA VAL A 125 -14.84 14.42 7.34
C VAL A 125 -15.06 15.32 6.13
N LEU A 126 -14.02 15.47 5.32
CA LEU A 126 -14.15 15.93 3.94
C LEU A 126 -14.08 14.72 3.01
N PHE A 127 -15.12 14.53 2.21
CA PHE A 127 -15.13 13.54 1.13
C PHE A 127 -14.68 14.17 -0.20
N GLN A 128 -14.18 13.35 -1.11
CA GLN A 128 -13.84 13.75 -2.48
C GLN A 128 -15.07 14.01 -3.34
N ASP A 129 -16.19 13.36 -3.04
CA ASP A 129 -17.49 13.59 -3.67
C ASP A 129 -18.65 13.15 -2.75
N ALA A 130 -19.87 13.15 -3.28
CA ALA A 130 -21.10 12.87 -2.55
C ALA A 130 -21.19 11.46 -1.93
N GLN A 131 -20.36 10.50 -2.36
CA GLN A 131 -20.39 9.15 -1.82
C GLN A 131 -19.75 9.10 -0.42
N ARG A 132 -20.44 8.46 0.53
CA ARG A 132 -20.07 8.40 1.96
C ARG A 132 -19.43 7.06 2.32
N HIS A 133 -18.34 6.74 1.64
CA HIS A 133 -17.59 5.50 1.81
C HIS A 133 -16.10 5.79 2.05
N TRP A 134 -15.37 4.86 2.69
CA TRP A 134 -13.92 5.03 2.95
C TRP A 134 -13.08 5.23 1.69
N GLU A 135 -13.54 4.71 0.54
CA GLU A 135 -12.97 4.96 -0.80
C GLU A 135 -12.90 6.46 -1.16
N ASN A 136 -13.75 7.29 -0.55
CA ASN A 136 -13.94 8.68 -0.90
C ASN A 136 -13.47 9.66 0.19
N VAL A 137 -12.93 9.17 1.32
CA VAL A 137 -12.45 10.04 2.39
C VAL A 137 -11.20 10.79 1.90
N ARG A 138 -11.29 12.12 1.81
CA ARG A 138 -10.19 13.00 1.41
C ARG A 138 -9.35 13.41 2.61
N LEU A 139 -10.00 13.94 3.64
CA LEU A 139 -9.40 14.46 4.87
C LEU A 139 -10.25 14.06 6.09
N PRO A 140 -9.76 13.16 6.95
CA PRO A 140 -10.36 12.92 8.25
C PRO A 140 -9.88 13.96 9.28
N ILE A 141 -10.77 14.35 10.18
CA ILE A 141 -10.50 15.33 11.23
C ILE A 141 -11.01 14.78 12.55
N GLU A 142 -10.11 14.75 13.53
CA GLU A 142 -10.41 14.32 14.89
C GLU A 142 -10.54 15.54 15.80
N ILE A 143 -11.58 15.56 16.62
CA ILE A 143 -11.82 16.61 17.60
C ILE A 143 -11.64 16.01 18.98
N LYS A 144 -10.99 16.73 19.88
CA LYS A 144 -10.87 16.35 21.28
C LYS A 144 -11.15 17.53 22.18
N ARG A 145 -11.82 17.27 23.30
CA ARG A 145 -12.21 18.34 24.24
C ARG A 145 -11.04 19.11 24.85
N LEU A 146 -9.99 18.41 25.28
CA LEU A 146 -8.89 18.97 26.08
C LEU A 146 -7.54 18.91 25.35
N PRO A 147 -6.65 19.90 25.54
CA PRO A 147 -5.27 19.88 25.02
C PRO A 147 -4.46 18.63 25.40
N GLY A 148 -4.73 18.04 26.56
CA GLY A 148 -4.09 16.80 27.02
C GLY A 148 -4.57 15.53 26.30
N HIS A 149 -5.63 15.60 25.48
CA HIS A 149 -6.13 14.44 24.75
C HIS A 149 -5.45 14.24 23.39
N HIS A 150 -4.35 14.96 23.11
CA HIS A 150 -3.63 14.87 21.85
C HIS A 150 -3.20 13.44 21.50
N LYS A 151 -2.69 12.65 22.47
CA LYS A 151 -2.34 11.24 22.25
C LYS A 151 -3.56 10.38 21.89
N ALA A 152 -4.70 10.59 22.54
CA ALA A 152 -5.95 9.91 22.21
C ALA A 152 -6.45 10.27 20.82
N GLY A 153 -6.36 11.56 20.44
CA GLY A 153 -6.66 12.02 19.09
C GLY A 153 -5.74 11.41 18.03
N MET A 154 -4.45 11.29 18.32
CA MET A 154 -3.49 10.63 17.42
C MET A 154 -3.83 9.16 17.19
N LYS A 155 -4.25 8.43 18.24
CA LYS A 155 -4.70 7.04 18.12
C LYS A 155 -5.95 6.92 17.22
N GLN A 156 -6.95 7.77 17.44
CA GLN A 156 -8.18 7.76 16.62
C GLN A 156 -7.90 8.12 15.16
N LEU A 157 -7.14 9.19 14.93
CA LEU A 157 -6.76 9.60 13.58
C LEU A 157 -5.93 8.52 12.86
N SER A 158 -5.11 7.76 13.59
CA SER A 158 -4.37 6.61 13.04
C SER A 158 -5.30 5.47 12.61
N ARG A 159 -6.41 5.23 13.30
CA ARG A 159 -7.45 4.27 12.85
C ARG A 159 -8.08 4.74 11.54
N TYR A 160 -8.32 6.04 11.39
CA TYR A 160 -8.86 6.61 10.14
C TYR A 160 -7.87 6.49 8.99
N ALA A 161 -6.59 6.76 9.25
CA ALA A 161 -5.53 6.56 8.27
C ALA A 161 -5.46 5.09 7.82
N ARG A 162 -5.54 4.14 8.76
CA ARG A 162 -5.61 2.70 8.43
C ARG A 162 -6.80 2.37 7.55
N ALA A 163 -7.97 2.89 7.87
CA ALA A 163 -9.16 2.67 7.07
C ALA A 163 -9.02 3.26 5.66
N VAL A 164 -8.47 4.48 5.52
CA VAL A 164 -8.17 5.07 4.21
C VAL A 164 -7.21 4.20 3.39
N PHE A 165 -6.08 3.81 3.97
CA PHE A 165 -5.09 2.97 3.25
C PHE A 165 -5.64 1.60 2.85
N ALA A 166 -6.56 1.02 3.64
CA ALA A 166 -7.20 -0.27 3.33
C ALA A 166 -8.21 -0.22 2.17
N HIS A 167 -8.81 0.96 1.92
CA HIS A 167 -9.83 1.15 0.88
C HIS A 167 -9.33 1.89 -0.35
N GLN A 168 -8.27 2.69 -0.23
CA GLN A 168 -7.74 3.53 -1.32
C GLN A 168 -6.40 2.98 -1.81
N LEU A 169 -6.46 2.09 -2.81
CA LEU A 169 -5.28 1.42 -3.40
C LEU A 169 -4.22 2.37 -3.96
N HIS A 170 -4.65 3.60 -4.29
CA HIS A 170 -3.86 4.66 -4.90
C HIS A 170 -3.31 5.67 -3.88
N ARG A 171 -3.52 5.45 -2.58
CA ARG A 171 -3.09 6.36 -1.50
C ARG A 171 -1.65 6.05 -1.08
N ARG A 172 -0.76 7.01 -1.34
CA ARG A 172 0.66 7.01 -1.02
C ARG A 172 0.95 7.58 0.36
N HIS A 173 0.31 8.70 0.69
CA HIS A 173 0.31 9.34 2.02
C HIS A 173 -1.03 10.03 2.26
N LEU A 174 -1.35 10.34 3.52
CA LEU A 174 -2.62 10.97 3.92
C LEU A 174 -2.37 12.13 4.88
N TYR A 175 -3.05 13.25 4.67
CA TYR A 175 -3.15 14.30 5.67
C TYR A 175 -4.39 14.12 6.55
N GLY A 176 -4.27 14.49 7.81
CA GLY A 176 -5.33 14.58 8.80
C GLY A 176 -5.18 15.86 9.63
N LEU A 177 -6.22 16.19 10.39
CA LEU A 177 -6.22 17.31 11.33
C LEU A 177 -6.72 16.83 12.69
N ILE A 178 -6.02 17.21 13.75
CA ILE A 178 -6.48 17.02 15.14
C ILE A 178 -6.79 18.40 15.71
N VAL A 179 -7.95 18.58 16.33
CA VAL A 179 -8.29 19.80 17.08
C VAL A 179 -8.53 19.43 18.54
N CYS A 180 -7.63 19.82 19.43
CA CYS A 180 -7.76 19.64 20.88
C CYS A 180 -8.15 20.97 21.54
N GLY A 181 -9.43 21.14 21.88
CA GLY A 181 -9.97 22.40 22.38
C GLY A 181 -9.87 23.52 21.34
N ARG A 182 -8.84 24.37 21.45
CA ARG A 182 -8.55 25.46 20.50
C ARG A 182 -7.26 25.23 19.70
N GLU A 183 -6.54 24.16 19.97
CA GLU A 183 -5.24 23.87 19.36
C GLU A 183 -5.44 22.92 18.18
N ALA A 184 -4.97 23.31 17.00
CA ALA A 184 -4.94 22.49 15.80
C ALA A 184 -3.55 21.88 15.59
N THR A 185 -3.51 20.61 15.19
CA THR A 185 -2.29 19.90 14.79
C THR A 185 -2.52 19.25 13.43
N PHE A 186 -1.70 19.61 12.44
CA PHE A 186 -1.70 18.95 11.14
C PHE A 186 -0.88 17.67 11.22
N VAL A 187 -1.40 16.60 10.63
CA VAL A 187 -0.76 15.29 10.68
C VAL A 187 -0.63 14.75 9.27
N ARG A 188 0.51 14.16 8.94
CA ARG A 188 0.77 13.44 7.70
C ARG A 188 1.19 12.01 8.02
N PHE A 189 0.45 11.06 7.48
CA PHE A 189 0.79 9.64 7.49
C PHE A 189 1.43 9.29 6.16
N ASP A 190 2.66 8.82 6.18
CA ASP A 190 3.31 8.22 5.02
C ASP A 190 3.86 6.84 5.37
N ARG A 191 4.64 6.23 4.47
CA ARG A 191 5.15 4.87 4.67
C ARG A 191 6.35 4.76 5.61
N ALA A 192 6.85 5.89 6.10
CA ALA A 192 7.88 5.99 7.12
C ALA A 192 7.33 6.38 8.51
N GLY A 193 6.01 6.53 8.67
CA GLY A 193 5.40 6.86 9.95
C GLY A 193 4.49 8.08 9.91
N ILE A 194 4.43 8.74 11.06
CA ILE A 194 3.66 9.96 11.29
C ILE A 194 4.62 11.15 11.38
N LEU A 195 4.30 12.19 10.62
CA LEU A 195 4.79 13.55 10.83
C LEU A 195 3.65 14.41 11.36
N TYR A 196 3.89 15.21 12.39
CA TYR A 196 2.90 16.18 12.85
C TYR A 196 3.51 17.56 13.07
N SER A 197 2.69 18.59 12.88
CA SER A 197 3.08 19.99 13.07
C SER A 197 3.15 20.38 14.55
N GLY A 198 3.76 21.53 14.82
CA GLY A 198 3.49 22.24 16.07
C GLY A 198 2.00 22.55 16.24
N ARG A 199 1.57 22.73 17.49
CA ARG A 199 0.18 23.08 17.84
C ARG A 199 -0.09 24.54 17.52
N ILE A 200 -1.13 24.82 16.76
CA ILE A 200 -1.54 26.17 16.38
C ILE A 200 -2.80 26.54 17.17
N ASP A 201 -2.75 27.57 18.01
CA ASP A 201 -3.96 28.15 18.62
C ASP A 201 -4.81 28.80 17.51
N ILE A 202 -5.95 28.17 17.19
CA ILE A 202 -6.85 28.62 16.12
C ILE A 202 -7.36 30.05 16.37
N VAL A 203 -7.50 30.46 17.64
CA VAL A 203 -8.00 31.80 18.01
C VAL A 203 -6.85 32.79 18.15
N GLY A 204 -5.74 32.36 18.75
CA GLY A 204 -4.53 33.19 18.93
C GLY A 204 -3.83 33.52 17.61
N HIS A 205 -3.75 32.54 16.71
CA HIS A 205 -3.02 32.59 15.44
C HIS A 205 -3.97 32.31 14.26
N SER A 206 -5.13 32.95 14.25
CA SER A 206 -6.21 32.66 13.28
C SER A 206 -5.79 32.81 11.81
N GLU A 207 -4.96 33.80 11.48
CA GLU A 207 -4.46 33.99 10.11
C GLU A 207 -3.50 32.88 9.68
N GLU A 208 -2.61 32.45 10.58
CA GLU A 208 -1.68 31.34 10.35
C GLU A 208 -2.44 30.03 10.13
N PHE A 209 -3.37 29.71 11.02
CA PHE A 209 -4.24 28.54 10.88
C PHE A 209 -5.02 28.56 9.56
N THR A 210 -5.61 29.71 9.20
CA THR A 210 -6.35 29.84 7.94
C THR A 210 -5.47 29.63 6.73
N ARG A 211 -4.26 30.19 6.71
CA ARG A 211 -3.31 29.97 5.62
C ARG A 211 -2.92 28.50 5.52
N ALA A 212 -2.53 27.87 6.62
CA ALA A 212 -2.14 26.47 6.65
C ALA A 212 -3.27 25.53 6.15
N PHE A 213 -4.49 25.72 6.67
CA PHE A 213 -5.64 24.90 6.27
C PHE A 213 -6.05 25.16 4.81
N ALA A 214 -5.98 26.41 4.35
CA ALA A 214 -6.24 26.74 2.96
C ALA A 214 -5.20 26.10 2.01
N SER A 215 -3.91 26.16 2.36
CA SER A 215 -2.84 25.48 1.61
C SER A 215 -3.10 23.98 1.49
N LEU A 216 -3.47 23.32 2.59
CA LEU A 216 -3.83 21.90 2.60
C LEU A 216 -4.95 21.58 1.60
N LEU A 217 -5.99 22.42 1.56
CA LEU A 217 -7.13 22.24 0.66
C LEU A 217 -6.83 22.54 -0.81
N MET A 218 -5.72 23.23 -1.08
CA MET A 218 -5.25 23.63 -2.42
C MET A 218 -4.16 22.73 -2.98
N LEU A 219 -3.74 21.68 -2.25
CA LEU A 219 -2.78 20.70 -2.75
C LEU A 219 -3.29 20.04 -4.04
N ASP A 220 -2.37 19.77 -4.96
CA ASP A 220 -2.70 19.01 -6.16
C ASP A 220 -2.83 17.50 -5.84
N ARG A 221 -3.28 16.72 -6.82
CA ARG A 221 -3.53 15.28 -6.66
C ARG A 221 -2.29 14.53 -6.15
N VAL A 222 -1.10 14.90 -6.62
CA VAL A 222 0.16 14.24 -6.27
C VAL A 222 0.52 14.59 -4.83
N ASP A 223 0.44 15.88 -4.48
CA ASP A 223 0.80 16.37 -3.16
C ASP A 223 -0.21 15.96 -2.08
N GLU A 224 -1.47 15.68 -2.43
CA GLU A 224 -2.46 15.00 -1.56
C GLU A 224 -2.20 13.52 -1.32
N GLY A 225 -1.17 12.97 -1.98
CA GLY A 225 -0.76 11.58 -1.84
C GLY A 225 -1.57 10.61 -2.67
N LEU A 226 -2.15 11.05 -3.78
CA LEU A 226 -2.82 10.16 -4.73
C LEU A 226 -1.86 9.84 -5.87
N ASP A 227 -1.77 8.57 -6.25
CA ASP A 227 -0.92 8.15 -7.37
C ASP A 227 -1.54 8.59 -8.72
N PRO A 228 -0.85 9.43 -9.53
CA PRO A 228 -1.28 9.89 -10.86
C PRO A 228 -1.63 8.78 -11.85
N ALA A 229 -1.03 7.58 -11.71
CA ALA A 229 -1.27 6.47 -12.62
C ALA A 229 -2.70 5.90 -12.50
N PHE A 230 -3.31 5.96 -11.31
CA PHE A 230 -4.68 5.49 -11.14
C PHE A 230 -5.71 6.45 -11.73
N LYS A 231 -6.69 5.88 -12.45
CA LYS A 231 -7.92 6.52 -12.92
C LYS A 231 -9.13 5.75 -12.40
N PHE A 232 -10.30 6.39 -12.36
CA PHE A 232 -11.48 5.76 -11.79
C PHE A 232 -12.73 5.97 -12.66
N SER A 233 -13.66 5.03 -12.56
CA SER A 233 -15.04 5.22 -12.96
C SER A 233 -15.96 4.71 -11.85
N ARG A 234 -17.28 4.85 -12.01
CA ARG A 234 -18.26 4.25 -11.09
C ARG A 234 -19.00 3.12 -11.77
N ASN A 235 -19.22 2.03 -11.03
CA ASN A 235 -20.13 0.98 -11.46
C ASN A 235 -21.60 1.33 -11.13
N SER A 236 -22.53 0.45 -11.49
CA SER A 236 -23.97 0.64 -11.26
C SER A 236 -24.37 0.75 -9.79
N LYS A 237 -23.52 0.30 -8.86
CA LYS A 237 -23.71 0.42 -7.41
C LYS A 237 -23.06 1.69 -6.83
N GLY A 238 -22.52 2.55 -7.70
CA GLY A 238 -21.81 3.76 -7.27
C GLY A 238 -20.43 3.50 -6.69
N ARG A 239 -19.87 2.28 -6.77
CA ARG A 239 -18.52 1.95 -6.27
C ARG A 239 -17.44 2.30 -7.28
N LEU A 240 -16.23 2.59 -6.80
CA LEU A 240 -15.09 2.86 -7.66
C LEU A 240 -14.68 1.61 -8.45
N VAL A 241 -14.52 1.77 -9.76
CA VAL A 241 -13.78 0.84 -10.62
C VAL A 241 -12.42 1.48 -10.86
N TYR A 242 -11.36 0.74 -10.55
CA TYR A 242 -9.99 1.22 -10.62
C TYR A 242 -9.40 0.88 -11.99
N TYR A 243 -8.71 1.85 -12.57
CA TYR A 243 -7.85 1.67 -13.72
C TYR A 243 -6.45 2.18 -13.38
N ILE A 244 -5.45 1.65 -14.07
CA ILE A 244 -4.09 2.14 -13.99
C ILE A 244 -3.53 2.35 -15.40
N ASP A 245 -2.95 3.52 -15.63
CA ASP A 245 -2.26 3.86 -16.86
C ASP A 245 -0.77 3.58 -16.66
N LEU A 246 -0.23 2.61 -17.39
CA LEU A 246 1.19 2.21 -17.35
C LEU A 246 1.90 2.60 -18.64
N PRO A 247 3.19 2.96 -18.64
CA PRO A 247 3.86 3.37 -19.86
C PRO A 247 4.03 2.22 -20.86
N GLU A 248 3.68 2.49 -22.12
CA GLU A 248 3.73 1.49 -23.20
C GLU A 248 5.17 1.00 -23.43
N SER A 249 6.17 1.88 -23.35
CA SER A 249 7.58 1.47 -23.50
C SER A 249 8.01 0.47 -22.45
N GLU A 250 7.50 0.58 -21.23
CA GLU A 250 7.77 -0.41 -20.19
C GLU A 250 7.04 -1.70 -20.58
N VAL A 251 5.72 -1.67 -20.79
CA VAL A 251 4.95 -2.88 -21.11
C VAL A 251 5.43 -3.63 -22.37
N ASP A 252 5.81 -2.92 -23.43
CA ASP A 252 6.18 -3.50 -24.73
C ASP A 252 7.60 -4.04 -24.78
N ASN A 253 8.60 -3.28 -24.31
CA ASN A 253 9.97 -3.76 -24.16
C ASN A 253 10.00 -5.06 -23.33
N LEU A 254 9.05 -5.20 -22.40
CA LEU A 254 8.98 -6.29 -21.43
C LEU A 254 8.06 -7.44 -21.87
N SER A 255 7.24 -7.27 -22.92
CA SER A 255 6.43 -8.33 -23.54
C SER A 255 7.13 -9.03 -24.73
N GLY A 256 8.30 -8.52 -25.15
CA GLY A 256 9.06 -9.03 -26.29
C GLY A 256 8.49 -8.64 -27.66
N GLU A 257 7.57 -7.68 -27.71
CA GLU A 257 7.03 -7.14 -28.96
C GLU A 257 7.85 -5.95 -29.43
N LEU A 258 8.27 -5.97 -30.70
CA LEU A 258 8.93 -4.84 -31.34
C LEU A 258 7.98 -3.62 -31.30
N PRO A 259 8.47 -2.42 -30.95
CA PRO A 259 7.68 -1.20 -31.03
C PRO A 259 7.04 -1.08 -32.40
N SER A 260 5.73 -0.81 -32.47
CA SER A 260 5.08 -0.67 -33.78
C SER A 260 5.69 0.53 -34.52
N ASP A 261 6.27 0.29 -35.70
CA ASP A 261 6.83 1.31 -36.60
C ASP A 261 5.76 2.32 -37.04
N LYS A 262 5.47 3.29 -36.18
CA LYS A 262 4.71 4.49 -36.53
C LYS A 262 5.60 5.68 -36.30
N GLU A 263 6.06 6.22 -37.43
CA GLU A 263 6.98 7.34 -37.58
C GLU A 263 6.83 8.42 -36.50
N GLU A 264 7.98 8.81 -35.95
CA GLU A 264 8.19 10.02 -35.18
C GLU A 264 7.68 11.24 -35.95
N SER A 265 6.44 11.64 -35.66
CA SER A 265 5.97 12.98 -36.00
C SER A 265 6.29 13.90 -34.82
N SER A 266 7.23 14.80 -35.07
CA SER A 266 7.72 15.84 -34.18
C SER A 266 6.59 16.67 -33.57
N SER A 267 6.21 16.38 -32.32
CA SER A 267 5.65 17.35 -31.38
C SER A 267 5.69 16.76 -29.96
N THR A 268 6.52 17.36 -29.09
CA THR A 268 6.58 17.15 -27.62
C THR A 268 6.34 15.71 -27.13
N SER A 269 7.42 14.92 -27.09
CA SER A 269 7.55 13.55 -26.55
C SER A 269 6.67 13.25 -25.32
N GLY A 270 5.41 12.86 -25.54
CA GLY A 270 4.56 12.25 -24.52
C GLY A 270 4.73 10.73 -24.59
N GLN A 271 5.27 10.12 -23.54
CA GLN A 271 5.33 8.66 -23.41
C GLN A 271 3.91 8.10 -23.56
N ARG A 272 3.69 7.18 -24.52
CA ARG A 272 2.38 6.57 -24.73
C ARG A 272 2.04 5.68 -23.53
N MET A 273 0.78 5.73 -23.09
CA MET A 273 0.31 5.00 -21.91
C MET A 273 -0.71 3.94 -22.33
N ARG A 274 -0.66 2.77 -21.68
CA ARG A 274 -1.66 1.70 -21.80
C ARG A 274 -2.52 1.64 -20.54
N ARG A 275 -3.83 1.51 -20.75
CA ARG A 275 -4.80 1.46 -19.65
C ARG A 275 -5.16 0.03 -19.29
N PHE A 276 -5.10 -0.27 -18.01
CA PHE A 276 -5.53 -1.54 -17.44
C PHE A 276 -6.65 -1.32 -16.44
N GLU A 277 -7.65 -2.20 -16.46
CA GLU A 277 -8.67 -2.29 -15.41
C GLU A 277 -8.16 -3.20 -14.29
N VAL A 278 -8.34 -2.78 -13.04
CA VAL A 278 -8.07 -3.63 -11.88
C VAL A 278 -9.25 -4.58 -11.71
N ILE A 279 -9.00 -5.87 -11.97
CA ILE A 279 -10.01 -6.93 -11.94
C ILE A 279 -10.17 -7.49 -10.54
N GLU A 280 -9.06 -7.66 -9.83
CA GLU A 280 -9.04 -8.33 -8.55
C GLU A 280 -7.88 -7.82 -7.68
N ARG A 281 -8.11 -7.77 -6.37
CA ARG A 281 -7.10 -7.44 -5.37
C ARG A 281 -6.56 -8.74 -4.77
N LEU A 282 -5.44 -9.21 -5.30
CA LEU A 282 -4.83 -10.50 -4.93
C LEU A 282 -4.21 -10.47 -3.53
N CYS A 283 -3.60 -9.34 -3.16
CA CYS A 283 -3.04 -9.12 -1.83
C CYS A 283 -3.16 -7.64 -1.45
N HIS A 284 -3.45 -7.38 -0.16
CA HIS A 284 -3.34 -6.05 0.41
C HIS A 284 -2.95 -6.15 1.88
N ARG A 285 -1.78 -5.61 2.25
CA ARG A 285 -1.31 -5.63 3.64
C ARG A 285 -2.01 -4.62 4.55
N GLU A 286 -2.63 -3.60 3.97
CA GLU A 286 -3.41 -2.55 4.66
C GLU A 286 -2.61 -1.72 5.70
N SER A 287 -1.33 -2.00 5.89
CA SER A 287 -0.38 -1.27 6.75
C SER A 287 -0.34 0.22 6.41
N ILE A 288 -0.14 1.07 7.41
CA ILE A 288 0.24 2.49 7.25
C ILE A 288 1.70 2.57 6.84
N CYS A 289 2.59 1.90 7.57
CA CYS A 289 4.04 2.01 7.44
C CYS A 289 4.65 0.78 6.77
N GLY A 290 5.93 0.88 6.42
CA GLY A 290 6.67 -0.26 5.88
C GLY A 290 6.49 -0.43 4.38
N ARG A 291 6.53 -1.69 3.92
CA ARG A 291 6.42 -2.02 2.49
C ARG A 291 5.03 -1.74 1.90
N ALA A 292 3.99 -1.80 2.74
CA ALA A 292 2.60 -1.58 2.35
C ALA A 292 2.17 -2.29 1.05
N THR A 293 2.60 -3.55 0.89
CA THR A 293 2.45 -4.31 -0.36
C THR A 293 0.99 -4.45 -0.80
N ILE A 294 0.74 -4.15 -2.06
CA ILE A 294 -0.53 -4.38 -2.77
C ILE A 294 -0.23 -5.20 -4.02
N VAL A 295 -0.96 -6.27 -4.26
CA VAL A 295 -0.87 -7.05 -5.50
C VAL A 295 -2.24 -7.07 -6.18
N LEU A 296 -2.28 -6.64 -7.43
CA LEU A 296 -3.49 -6.46 -8.23
C LEU A 296 -3.44 -7.36 -9.46
N ARG A 297 -4.54 -8.02 -9.78
CA ARG A 297 -4.74 -8.59 -11.12
C ARG A 297 -5.30 -7.50 -12.01
N ILE A 298 -4.57 -7.16 -13.07
CA ILE A 298 -4.94 -6.10 -14.00
C ILE A 298 -5.15 -6.67 -15.40
N ARG A 299 -6.10 -6.12 -16.15
CA ARG A 299 -6.44 -6.54 -17.52
C ARG A 299 -6.41 -5.35 -18.46
N GLU A 300 -5.75 -5.52 -19.60
CA GLU A 300 -5.65 -4.47 -20.63
C GLU A 300 -7.03 -4.10 -21.18
N VAL A 301 -7.33 -2.81 -21.20
CA VAL A 301 -8.56 -2.28 -21.78
C VAL A 301 -8.32 -2.05 -23.26
N ALA A 302 -8.91 -2.87 -24.12
CA ALA A 302 -8.80 -2.69 -25.57
C ALA A 302 -9.28 -1.28 -25.97
N GLU A 303 -8.38 -0.47 -26.54
CA GLU A 303 -8.75 0.82 -27.10
C GLU A 303 -9.83 0.60 -28.18
N ARG A 304 -11.05 1.09 -27.91
CA ARG A 304 -12.04 1.28 -28.98
C ARG A 304 -11.50 2.39 -29.88
N GLN A 305 -10.62 2.05 -30.82
CA GLN A 305 -10.26 2.98 -31.89
C GLN A 305 -11.55 3.49 -32.54
N GLN A 306 -11.78 4.79 -32.37
CA GLN A 306 -12.72 5.68 -33.04
C GLN A 306 -13.56 5.03 -34.15
N GLN A 307 -14.63 4.30 -33.78
CA GLN A 307 -15.74 3.99 -34.69
C GLN A 307 -16.66 5.22 -34.84
N THR A 308 -16.10 6.38 -35.16
CA THR A 308 -16.88 7.59 -35.48
C THR A 308 -16.10 8.51 -36.44
N LYS A 309 -15.66 7.99 -37.60
CA LYS A 309 -15.46 8.78 -38.83
C LYS A 309 -15.18 7.87 -40.05
N ALA A 310 -16.17 7.09 -40.44
CA ALA A 310 -16.28 6.60 -41.82
C ALA A 310 -17.73 6.72 -42.27
N LYS A 311 -18.24 7.96 -42.31
CA LYS A 311 -19.44 8.26 -43.10
C LYS A 311 -19.02 8.25 -44.57
N LYS A 312 -19.52 7.24 -45.29
CA LYS A 312 -19.87 7.22 -46.72
C LYS A 312 -18.80 7.68 -47.71
N SER A 313 -18.19 6.71 -48.38
CA SER A 313 -17.98 6.80 -49.84
C SER A 313 -17.79 5.41 -50.44
N GLY A 314 -18.55 5.11 -51.51
CA GLY A 314 -18.18 4.09 -52.50
C GLY A 314 -18.86 2.74 -52.39
N LYS A 315 -19.92 2.54 -53.18
CA LYS A 315 -20.38 1.21 -53.62
C LYS A 315 -19.24 0.54 -54.40
N GLY A 316 -18.73 -0.59 -53.89
CA GLY A 316 -17.86 -1.50 -54.62
C GLY A 316 -18.16 -2.93 -54.22
N LYS A 317 -18.79 -3.70 -55.11
CA LYS A 317 -19.04 -5.13 -54.94
C LYS A 317 -17.71 -5.88 -55.01
N GLY A 318 -17.29 -6.49 -53.90
CA GLY A 318 -16.22 -7.48 -53.87
C GLY A 318 -16.51 -8.52 -52.79
N LYS A 319 -16.89 -9.74 -53.19
CA LYS A 319 -17.03 -10.90 -52.30
C LYS A 319 -15.64 -11.38 -51.88
N GLY A 320 -15.06 -10.75 -50.87
CA GLY A 320 -13.90 -11.25 -50.13
C GLY A 320 -14.36 -11.85 -48.81
N ARG A 321 -14.26 -13.17 -48.66
CA ARG A 321 -14.55 -13.91 -47.42
C ARG A 321 -13.51 -13.49 -46.38
N ARG A 322 -13.81 -12.46 -45.57
CA ARG A 322 -12.99 -12.03 -44.44
C ARG A 322 -12.90 -13.18 -43.43
N LYS A 323 -11.74 -13.83 -43.36
CA LYS A 323 -11.38 -14.76 -42.30
C LYS A 323 -11.44 -13.95 -41.00
N ALA A 324 -12.34 -14.31 -40.09
CA ALA A 324 -12.39 -13.73 -38.76
C ALA A 324 -11.08 -14.08 -38.05
N THR A 325 -10.16 -13.14 -37.98
CA THR A 325 -9.02 -13.22 -37.06
C THR A 325 -9.61 -13.30 -35.65
N LYS A 326 -9.37 -14.41 -34.95
CA LYS A 326 -9.72 -14.56 -33.53
C LYS A 326 -9.27 -13.30 -32.82
N LYS A 327 -10.20 -12.59 -32.18
CA LYS A 327 -9.90 -11.40 -31.39
C LYS A 327 -8.95 -11.86 -30.28
N ALA A 328 -7.72 -11.35 -30.27
CA ALA A 328 -6.76 -11.68 -29.21
C ALA A 328 -7.41 -11.39 -27.86
N GLU A 329 -7.31 -12.33 -26.93
CA GLU A 329 -7.79 -12.12 -25.57
C GLU A 329 -7.02 -10.97 -24.93
N PRO A 330 -7.69 -10.13 -24.11
CA PRO A 330 -7.03 -9.02 -23.45
C PRO A 330 -5.95 -9.53 -22.49
N ARG A 331 -4.77 -8.92 -22.53
CA ARG A 331 -3.64 -9.33 -21.69
C ARG A 331 -3.94 -9.08 -20.22
N GLU A 332 -3.45 -9.97 -19.36
CA GLU A 332 -3.57 -9.84 -17.92
C GLU A 332 -2.21 -9.98 -17.24
N TYR A 333 -2.04 -9.24 -16.14
CA TYR A 333 -0.83 -9.23 -15.35
C TYR A 333 -1.15 -9.20 -13.86
N ALA A 334 -0.20 -9.67 -13.05
CA ALA A 334 -0.14 -9.34 -11.64
C ALA A 334 0.77 -8.11 -11.46
N LEU A 335 0.19 -7.02 -10.99
CA LEU A 335 0.91 -5.78 -10.65
C LEU A 335 1.10 -5.71 -9.14
N LYS A 336 2.34 -5.69 -8.69
CA LYS A 336 2.73 -5.46 -7.30
C LYS A 336 3.18 -4.01 -7.13
N LEU A 337 2.61 -3.33 -6.14
CA LEU A 337 2.95 -1.98 -5.72
C LEU A 337 3.56 -2.09 -4.31
N MET A 338 4.71 -1.46 -4.10
CA MET A 338 5.43 -1.57 -2.83
C MET A 338 6.32 -0.37 -2.53
N TRP A 339 6.62 -0.19 -1.25
CA TRP A 339 7.59 0.77 -0.75
C TRP A 339 8.87 0.07 -0.33
N ARG A 340 9.79 -0.07 -1.30
CA ARG A 340 11.03 -0.82 -1.16
C ARG A 340 12.08 -0.04 -0.38
N ASP A 341 12.95 -0.78 0.29
CA ASP A 341 14.17 -0.25 0.88
C ASP A 341 15.19 0.01 -0.25
N PRO A 342 15.70 1.25 -0.42
CA PRO A 342 16.66 1.57 -1.46
C PRO A 342 18.00 0.84 -1.30
N ASP A 343 18.37 0.44 -0.07
CA ASP A 343 19.64 -0.20 0.22
C ASP A 343 19.62 -1.72 -0.07
N ARG A 344 18.45 -2.25 -0.47
CA ARG A 344 18.28 -3.65 -0.89
C ARG A 344 18.23 -3.77 -2.41
N ASP A 345 18.75 -4.90 -2.90
CA ASP A 345 18.57 -5.35 -4.29
C ASP A 345 17.07 -5.32 -4.66
N SER A 346 16.75 -4.79 -5.85
CA SER A 346 15.36 -4.71 -6.35
C SER A 346 14.79 -6.11 -6.55
N GLU A 347 13.57 -6.34 -6.04
CA GLU A 347 12.81 -7.57 -6.32
C GLU A 347 12.66 -7.79 -7.84
N GLY A 348 12.43 -6.68 -8.56
CA GLY A 348 12.27 -6.69 -10.01
C GLY A 348 13.52 -7.15 -10.75
N ASP A 349 14.72 -6.80 -10.28
CA ASP A 349 15.99 -7.24 -10.88
C ASP A 349 16.17 -8.76 -10.73
N VAL A 350 15.79 -9.29 -9.56
CA VAL A 350 15.82 -10.74 -9.32
C VAL A 350 14.84 -11.45 -10.24
N LEU A 351 13.60 -10.95 -10.33
CA LEU A 351 12.57 -11.49 -11.20
C LEU A 351 13.00 -11.48 -12.68
N GLU A 352 13.60 -10.39 -13.14
CA GLU A 352 14.14 -10.27 -14.50
C GLU A 352 15.22 -11.33 -14.76
N LYS A 353 16.19 -11.47 -13.86
CA LYS A 353 17.28 -12.45 -13.97
C LYS A 353 16.74 -13.88 -14.08
N VAL A 354 15.71 -14.21 -13.29
CA VAL A 354 15.16 -15.57 -13.17
C VAL A 354 13.99 -15.82 -14.13
N HIS A 355 13.62 -14.83 -14.94
CA HIS A 355 12.57 -14.93 -15.93
C HIS A 355 12.78 -16.17 -16.83
N GLY A 356 11.71 -16.95 -17.02
CA GLY A 356 11.76 -18.18 -17.81
C GLY A 356 12.37 -19.40 -17.12
N MET A 357 12.70 -19.33 -15.82
CA MET A 357 13.10 -20.50 -15.03
C MET A 357 11.88 -21.31 -14.55
N PHE A 358 12.08 -22.61 -14.34
CA PHE A 358 11.03 -23.54 -13.92
C PHE A 358 10.55 -23.22 -12.50
N GLY A 359 9.24 -23.27 -12.26
CA GLY A 359 8.69 -23.16 -10.91
C GLY A 359 8.85 -21.78 -10.25
N LEU A 360 9.13 -20.72 -11.02
CA LEU A 360 9.26 -19.34 -10.54
C LEU A 360 8.28 -18.40 -11.23
N ALA A 361 7.95 -17.29 -10.56
CA ALA A 361 7.14 -16.23 -11.13
C ALA A 361 7.79 -15.63 -12.40
N GLN A 362 6.94 -15.34 -13.39
CA GLN A 362 7.35 -14.84 -14.69
C GLN A 362 7.29 -13.31 -14.70
N TYR A 363 8.47 -12.72 -14.76
CA TYR A 363 8.67 -11.28 -14.91
C TYR A 363 8.00 -10.72 -16.17
N ALA A 364 7.51 -9.48 -16.07
CA ALA A 364 7.03 -8.69 -17.19
C ALA A 364 7.36 -7.19 -17.02
N GLY A 365 8.14 -6.80 -16.01
CA GLY A 365 8.56 -5.42 -15.85
C GLY A 365 8.75 -4.96 -14.42
N HIS A 366 9.55 -3.92 -14.21
CA HIS A 366 9.60 -3.21 -12.94
C HIS A 366 10.19 -1.81 -13.12
N TRP A 367 9.79 -0.86 -12.28
CA TRP A 367 10.39 0.48 -12.25
C TRP A 367 10.03 1.20 -10.95
N ASP A 368 10.85 2.19 -10.60
CA ASP A 368 10.53 3.15 -9.56
C ASP A 368 9.60 4.23 -10.12
N VAL A 369 8.58 4.59 -9.34
CA VAL A 369 7.62 5.62 -9.74
C VAL A 369 8.33 6.98 -9.74
N PRO A 370 8.22 7.78 -10.82
CA PRO A 370 8.80 9.11 -10.84
C PRO A 370 8.22 9.98 -9.72
N GLY A 371 9.10 10.62 -8.96
CA GLY A 371 8.78 11.52 -7.86
C GLY A 371 8.71 12.98 -8.31
N ARG A 372 8.13 13.81 -7.45
CA ARG A 372 8.24 15.27 -7.54
C ARG A 372 9.16 15.75 -6.41
N PRO A 373 10.13 16.63 -6.67
CA PRO A 373 10.91 17.24 -5.61
C PRO A 373 10.00 18.06 -4.69
N LEU A 374 10.26 18.01 -3.38
CA LEU A 374 9.65 18.94 -2.42
C LEU A 374 10.05 20.36 -2.83
N SER A 375 9.08 21.24 -3.05
CA SER A 375 9.31 22.58 -3.57
C SER A 375 10.15 23.42 -2.60
N THR A 376 11.48 23.43 -2.79
CA THR A 376 12.47 24.50 -2.48
C THR A 376 13.94 24.06 -2.58
N ALA A 377 14.26 22.79 -2.83
CA ALA A 377 15.66 22.41 -3.08
C ALA A 377 16.11 22.84 -4.49
N ALA A 378 17.20 23.61 -4.53
CA ALA A 378 17.81 24.17 -5.73
C ALA A 378 17.97 23.12 -6.85
N ALA A 379 17.77 23.57 -8.09
CA ALA A 379 18.10 22.84 -9.30
C ALA A 379 19.57 22.40 -9.26
N GLY A 380 19.78 21.15 -8.87
CA GLY A 380 21.08 20.52 -8.72
C GLY A 380 20.94 19.02 -8.92
N ASP A 381 21.48 18.58 -10.05
CA ASP A 381 21.61 17.21 -10.55
C ASP A 381 20.34 16.48 -11.01
N ASN A 382 20.28 16.20 -12.32
CA ASN A 382 19.23 15.45 -13.01
C ASN A 382 19.33 13.94 -12.74
N THR A 383 19.53 13.55 -11.48
CA THR A 383 19.18 12.21 -11.02
C THR A 383 17.67 12.03 -11.14
N LYS A 384 17.23 10.99 -11.86
CA LYS A 384 15.81 10.62 -12.05
C LYS A 384 15.11 10.66 -10.69
N CYS A 385 14.37 11.73 -10.39
CA CYS A 385 13.71 11.89 -9.09
C CYS A 385 12.68 10.77 -8.95
N VAL A 386 12.82 9.92 -7.94
CA VAL A 386 11.89 8.84 -7.63
C VAL A 386 10.98 9.27 -6.48
N ASP A 387 9.79 8.70 -6.44
CA ASP A 387 8.83 8.91 -5.38
C ASP A 387 9.29 8.17 -4.13
N LYS A 388 9.44 8.92 -3.03
CA LYS A 388 10.04 8.43 -1.80
C LYS A 388 9.37 9.00 -0.57
N THR A 389 9.53 8.30 0.56
CA THR A 389 9.15 8.85 1.87
C THR A 389 9.91 10.14 2.14
N VAL A 390 9.31 11.02 2.93
CA VAL A 390 9.90 12.35 3.11
C VAL A 390 11.04 12.34 4.10
N GLU A 391 12.18 12.84 3.63
CA GLU A 391 13.39 13.05 4.42
C GLU A 391 13.53 14.55 4.67
N VAL A 392 13.31 14.98 5.92
CA VAL A 392 13.47 16.37 6.36
C VAL A 392 14.39 16.41 7.58
N GLU A 393 15.21 17.45 7.66
CA GLU A 393 16.14 17.66 8.77
C GLU A 393 15.47 18.38 9.95
N GLY A 394 16.06 18.24 11.14
CA GLY A 394 15.61 18.95 12.34
C GLY A 394 14.31 18.41 12.94
N LEU A 395 14.02 17.13 12.71
CA LEU A 395 12.90 16.45 13.36
C LEU A 395 13.12 16.31 14.87
N GLU A 396 12.01 16.34 15.59
CA GLU A 396 11.96 16.16 17.03
C GLU A 396 11.04 14.99 17.38
N VAL A 397 11.14 14.50 18.61
CA VAL A 397 10.20 13.50 19.15
C VAL A 397 9.69 13.94 20.51
N CYS A 398 8.49 13.48 20.86
CA CYS A 398 7.92 13.59 22.19
C CYS A 398 7.91 12.20 22.83
N ASP A 399 8.57 12.03 23.99
CA ASP A 399 8.70 10.72 24.65
C ASP A 399 7.36 10.08 24.99
N ARG A 400 6.37 10.90 25.33
CA ARG A 400 5.00 10.47 25.64
C ARG A 400 4.21 10.05 24.40
N LEU A 401 4.72 10.36 23.20
CA LEU A 401 4.10 10.09 21.89
C LEU A 401 5.01 9.25 20.98
N ARG A 402 5.96 8.48 21.54
CA ARG A 402 6.71 7.46 20.79
C ARG A 402 5.82 6.30 20.33
N ASP A 403 4.65 6.14 20.94
CA ASP A 403 3.58 5.24 20.54
C ASP A 403 2.23 5.95 20.67
N ILE A 404 1.19 5.30 20.15
CA ILE A 404 -0.20 5.72 20.31
C ILE A 404 -0.96 4.89 21.35
N SER A 405 -0.27 4.10 22.19
CA SER A 405 -0.91 3.21 23.17
C SER A 405 -1.57 4.03 24.28
N ILE A 406 -2.89 4.15 24.17
CA ILE A 406 -3.76 4.79 25.15
C ILE A 406 -5.17 4.18 25.04
N LEU A 407 -5.87 4.06 26.17
CA LEU A 407 -7.28 3.71 26.16
C LEU A 407 -8.08 4.90 25.64
N VAL A 408 -8.81 4.69 24.54
CA VAL A 408 -9.77 5.67 24.04
C VAL A 408 -11.16 5.10 24.26
N PRO A 409 -11.90 5.63 25.26
CA PRO A 409 -13.21 5.13 25.63
C PRO A 409 -14.24 5.28 24.51
N ASP A 410 -15.26 4.42 24.52
CA ASP A 410 -16.39 4.54 23.61
C ASP A 410 -17.39 5.56 24.16
N GLU A 411 -17.49 6.72 23.51
CA GLU A 411 -18.40 7.80 23.93
C GLU A 411 -19.86 7.33 24.00
N SER A 412 -20.25 6.35 23.18
CA SER A 412 -21.62 5.81 23.16
C SER A 412 -21.97 4.98 24.40
N LYS A 413 -20.96 4.57 25.18
CA LYS A 413 -21.13 3.75 26.39
C LYS A 413 -21.07 4.56 27.68
N GLY A 414 -20.99 5.90 27.61
CA GLY A 414 -20.91 6.76 28.78
C GLY A 414 -19.66 6.51 29.64
N GLU A 415 -18.57 6.05 29.01
CA GLU A 415 -17.31 5.78 29.67
C GLU A 415 -16.58 7.09 30.08
N LYS A 416 -15.66 6.99 31.06
CA LYS A 416 -14.87 8.13 31.55
C LYS A 416 -14.02 8.71 30.42
N GLU A 417 -13.80 10.02 30.41
CA GLU A 417 -12.92 10.70 29.45
C GLU A 417 -11.52 10.06 29.33
N PRO A 418 -10.86 10.17 28.16
CA PRO A 418 -9.51 9.64 27.98
C PRO A 418 -8.52 10.31 28.95
N GLU A 419 -7.43 9.60 29.23
CA GLU A 419 -6.36 10.14 30.06
C GLU A 419 -5.72 11.37 29.40
N GLY A 420 -5.57 12.45 30.19
CA GLY A 420 -4.81 13.63 29.77
C GLY A 420 -3.32 13.33 29.79
N VAL A 421 -2.69 13.34 28.62
CA VAL A 421 -1.25 13.15 28.44
C VAL A 421 -0.64 14.44 27.90
N ASP A 422 0.36 14.96 28.62
CA ASP A 422 1.15 16.07 28.11
C ASP A 422 2.06 15.58 26.97
N THR A 423 1.93 16.22 25.80
CA THR A 423 2.76 15.95 24.63
C THR A 423 3.33 17.25 24.06
N THR A 424 3.59 18.24 24.93
CA THR A 424 4.13 19.55 24.54
C THR A 424 5.65 19.59 24.57
N GLU A 425 6.28 18.71 25.35
CA GLU A 425 7.74 18.58 25.43
C GLU A 425 8.29 17.78 24.26
N HIS A 426 9.14 18.42 23.46
CA HIS A 426 9.81 17.83 22.31
C HIS A 426 11.32 17.97 22.46
N HIS A 427 12.06 17.01 21.91
CA HIS A 427 13.52 17.08 21.85
C HIS A 427 14.04 16.63 20.48
N PRO A 428 15.19 17.17 20.03
CA PRO A 428 15.82 16.75 18.80
C PRO A 428 16.10 15.25 18.82
N THR A 429 15.76 14.55 17.73
CA THR A 429 16.03 13.13 17.60
C THR A 429 17.18 12.87 16.64
N SER A 430 18.01 11.88 16.96
CA SER A 430 18.96 11.28 16.02
C SER A 430 18.34 10.14 15.22
N HIS A 431 17.08 9.78 15.51
CA HIS A 431 16.39 8.71 14.83
C HIS A 431 16.05 9.12 13.41
N VAL A 432 16.61 8.40 12.44
CA VAL A 432 16.40 8.65 11.02
C VAL A 432 15.14 7.92 10.58
N ARG A 433 14.28 8.62 9.85
CA ARG A 433 13.08 8.03 9.28
C ARG A 433 13.49 7.00 8.22
N PRO A 434 12.81 5.84 8.13
CA PRO A 434 13.15 4.86 7.11
C PRO A 434 12.89 5.42 5.70
N LEU A 435 13.96 5.58 4.90
CA LEU A 435 13.84 5.94 3.50
C LEU A 435 13.24 4.77 2.72
N ARG A 436 12.16 5.03 1.98
CA ARG A 436 11.53 4.04 1.09
C ARG A 436 11.23 4.65 -0.27
N ILE A 437 11.41 3.86 -1.32
CA ILE A 437 11.07 4.23 -2.70
C ILE A 437 9.79 3.49 -3.11
N TYR A 438 8.87 4.21 -3.76
CA TYR A 438 7.65 3.61 -4.30
C TYR A 438 7.90 3.02 -5.69
N SER A 439 7.62 1.73 -5.84
CA SER A 439 8.00 0.96 -7.04
C SER A 439 6.89 0.01 -7.49
N TYR A 440 6.86 -0.26 -8.79
CA TYR A 440 6.00 -1.24 -9.44
C TYR A 440 6.79 -2.44 -9.93
N VAL A 441 6.22 -3.62 -9.76
CA VAL A 441 6.70 -4.88 -10.31
C VAL A 441 5.53 -5.55 -11.04
N LEU A 442 5.73 -5.84 -12.31
CA LEU A 442 4.75 -6.45 -13.20
C LEU A 442 5.17 -7.90 -13.49
N MET A 443 4.23 -8.82 -13.33
CA MET A 443 4.42 -10.24 -13.59
C MET A 443 3.35 -10.72 -14.57
N SER A 444 3.77 -11.51 -15.56
CA SER A 444 2.85 -12.20 -16.48
C SER A 444 2.23 -13.45 -15.84
N SER A 445 2.89 -14.00 -14.80
CA SER A 445 2.35 -15.06 -13.98
C SER A 445 1.43 -14.50 -12.87
N ILE A 446 0.14 -14.75 -13.00
CA ILE A 446 -0.90 -14.59 -11.97
C ILE A 446 -1.11 -15.93 -11.25
N GLY A 447 -0.79 -15.97 -9.96
CA GLY A 447 -0.92 -17.18 -9.14
C GLY A 447 -2.29 -17.38 -8.50
N ILE A 448 -2.60 -18.64 -8.25
CA ILE A 448 -3.77 -19.10 -7.49
C ILE A 448 -3.25 -19.64 -6.14
N PRO A 449 -3.80 -19.21 -5.01
CA PRO A 449 -3.33 -19.69 -3.71
C PRO A 449 -3.50 -21.19 -3.50
N LEU A 450 -2.53 -21.81 -2.81
CA LEU A 450 -2.49 -23.27 -2.60
C LEU A 450 -3.75 -23.86 -1.94
N TRP A 451 -4.45 -23.10 -1.07
CA TRP A 451 -5.66 -23.59 -0.41
C TRP A 451 -6.85 -23.78 -1.35
N GLN A 452 -6.76 -23.32 -2.60
CA GLN A 452 -7.76 -23.57 -3.63
C GLN A 452 -7.53 -24.87 -4.41
N ALA A 453 -6.51 -25.67 -4.05
CA ALA A 453 -6.22 -26.94 -4.70
C ALA A 453 -7.42 -27.91 -4.61
N GLU A 454 -7.75 -28.55 -5.73
CA GLU A 454 -8.86 -29.51 -5.83
C GLU A 454 -8.48 -30.91 -5.34
N SER A 455 -7.17 -31.20 -5.25
CA SER A 455 -6.64 -32.47 -4.77
C SER A 455 -5.29 -32.29 -4.05
N ALA A 456 -4.94 -33.27 -3.20
CA ALA A 456 -3.63 -33.33 -2.56
C ALA A 456 -2.49 -33.44 -3.59
N GLU A 457 -2.74 -34.15 -4.70
CA GLU A 457 -1.79 -34.24 -5.83
C GLU A 457 -1.51 -32.87 -6.43
N GLN A 458 -2.53 -32.07 -6.72
CA GLN A 458 -2.35 -30.73 -7.28
C GLN A 458 -1.55 -29.83 -6.32
N PHE A 459 -1.89 -29.87 -5.03
CA PHE A 459 -1.16 -29.15 -3.99
C PHE A 459 0.31 -29.55 -3.94
N MET A 460 0.59 -30.85 -3.82
CA MET A 460 1.97 -31.36 -3.70
C MET A 460 2.78 -31.13 -4.96
N THR A 461 2.16 -31.21 -6.14
CA THR A 461 2.80 -30.91 -7.42
C THR A 461 3.24 -29.45 -7.49
N ALA A 462 2.38 -28.52 -7.05
CA ALA A 462 2.72 -27.11 -7.04
C ALA A 462 3.84 -26.77 -6.05
N VAL A 463 3.84 -27.40 -4.87
CA VAL A 463 4.92 -27.26 -3.89
C VAL A 463 6.23 -27.84 -4.43
N LEU A 464 6.20 -29.01 -5.07
CA LEU A 464 7.36 -29.61 -5.71
C LEU A 464 7.97 -28.65 -6.76
N ASP A 465 7.14 -28.07 -7.62
CA ASP A 465 7.61 -27.14 -8.65
C ASP A 465 8.27 -25.90 -8.05
N ALA A 466 7.70 -25.34 -6.99
CA ALA A 466 8.31 -24.22 -6.27
C ALA A 466 9.64 -24.59 -5.61
N ILE A 467 9.80 -25.82 -5.09
CA ILE A 467 11.08 -26.32 -4.57
C ILE A 467 12.11 -26.45 -5.69
N LEU A 468 11.72 -26.98 -6.86
CA LEU A 468 12.60 -27.08 -8.03
C LEU A 468 13.01 -25.70 -8.54
N GLY A 469 12.09 -24.73 -8.54
CA GLY A 469 12.42 -23.33 -8.82
C GLY A 469 13.38 -22.74 -7.79
N TYR A 470 13.17 -23.03 -6.50
CA TYR A 470 14.08 -22.61 -5.43
C TYR A 470 15.47 -23.21 -5.57
N TRP A 471 15.58 -24.47 -6.01
CA TRP A 471 16.86 -25.09 -6.32
C TRP A 471 17.60 -24.32 -7.42
N GLY A 472 16.91 -23.94 -8.50
CA GLY A 472 17.48 -23.09 -9.55
C GLY A 472 17.94 -21.72 -9.02
N LEU A 473 17.15 -21.07 -8.18
CA LEU A 473 17.54 -19.81 -7.52
C LEU A 473 18.82 -19.95 -6.69
N PHE A 474 18.89 -21.03 -5.92
CA PHE A 474 20.04 -21.32 -5.08
C PHE A 474 21.30 -21.51 -5.92
N ASN A 475 21.21 -22.19 -7.06
CA ASN A 475 22.33 -22.34 -8.00
C ASN A 475 22.81 -20.98 -8.58
N LEU A 476 21.93 -19.98 -8.64
CA LEU A 476 22.27 -18.60 -9.06
C LEU A 476 22.85 -17.73 -7.93
N GLY A 477 23.09 -18.29 -6.74
CA GLY A 477 23.59 -17.54 -5.59
C GLY A 477 22.50 -16.87 -4.76
N ILE A 478 21.22 -17.15 -5.01
CA ILE A 478 20.08 -16.41 -4.43
C ILE A 478 19.32 -17.29 -3.43
N MET A 479 19.14 -16.79 -2.21
CA MET A 479 18.28 -17.39 -1.18
C MET A 479 17.01 -16.56 -1.03
N HIS A 480 15.83 -17.18 -1.09
CA HIS A 480 14.54 -16.50 -1.02
C HIS A 480 14.23 -15.96 0.39
N ARG A 481 14.57 -16.74 1.42
CA ARG A 481 14.33 -16.51 2.86
C ARG A 481 12.87 -16.37 3.33
N ASP A 482 11.90 -16.31 2.42
CA ASP A 482 10.47 -16.27 2.77
C ASP A 482 9.65 -17.30 1.98
N VAL A 483 9.92 -18.59 2.20
CA VAL A 483 9.14 -19.68 1.61
C VAL A 483 7.95 -19.98 2.53
N SER A 484 6.78 -19.46 2.17
CA SER A 484 5.57 -19.54 2.97
C SER A 484 4.34 -19.87 2.11
N ASN A 485 3.21 -20.16 2.76
CA ASN A 485 1.95 -20.48 2.06
C ASN A 485 1.37 -19.31 1.22
N GLY A 486 1.87 -18.08 1.41
CA GLY A 486 1.50 -16.90 0.64
C GLY A 486 2.36 -16.69 -0.61
N ASN A 487 3.54 -17.31 -0.67
CA ASN A 487 4.55 -17.06 -1.70
C ASN A 487 4.70 -18.24 -2.67
N VAL A 488 4.29 -19.44 -2.24
CA VAL A 488 4.09 -20.60 -3.12
C VAL A 488 2.66 -20.57 -3.66
N MET A 489 2.52 -20.56 -4.98
CA MET A 489 1.24 -20.46 -5.66
C MET A 489 1.09 -21.54 -6.73
N MET A 490 -0.15 -21.90 -7.06
CA MET A 490 -0.48 -22.70 -8.23
C MET A 490 -0.62 -21.79 -9.46
N MET A 491 -0.33 -22.34 -10.63
CA MET A 491 -0.57 -21.68 -11.91
C MET A 491 -1.95 -22.06 -12.45
N ALA A 492 -2.60 -21.14 -13.15
CA ALA A 492 -3.83 -21.46 -13.87
C ALA A 492 -3.50 -22.40 -15.05
N LYS A 493 -4.40 -23.36 -15.34
CA LYS A 493 -4.20 -24.37 -16.40
C LYS A 493 -3.94 -23.79 -17.80
N GLU A 494 -4.38 -22.55 -18.04
CA GLU A 494 -4.33 -21.88 -19.35
C GLU A 494 -3.20 -20.86 -19.47
N GLN A 495 -2.35 -20.75 -18.44
CA GLN A 495 -1.32 -19.74 -18.39
C GLN A 495 -0.15 -20.06 -19.33
N GLN A 496 0.17 -19.11 -20.20
CA GLN A 496 1.27 -19.25 -21.13
C GLN A 496 2.59 -18.86 -20.44
N PHE A 497 3.63 -19.65 -20.68
CA PHE A 497 4.98 -19.35 -20.25
C PHE A 497 5.71 -18.62 -21.38
N GLY A 498 6.53 -17.63 -21.03
CA GLY A 498 7.47 -16.99 -21.96
C GLY A 498 8.61 -17.96 -22.37
N PRO A 499 9.87 -17.49 -22.45
CA PRO A 499 10.99 -18.39 -22.74
C PRO A 499 11.06 -19.51 -21.68
N ARG A 500 11.25 -20.75 -22.14
CA ARG A 500 11.35 -21.93 -21.28
C ARG A 500 12.81 -22.30 -21.12
N LYS A 501 13.56 -21.57 -20.31
CA LYS A 501 15.02 -21.77 -20.13
C LYS A 501 15.38 -23.19 -19.68
N TRP A 502 14.45 -23.89 -19.04
CA TRP A 502 14.64 -25.31 -18.66
C TRP A 502 14.58 -26.29 -19.84
N LYS A 503 14.15 -25.85 -21.02
CA LYS A 503 14.16 -26.62 -22.28
C LYS A 503 15.31 -26.23 -23.20
N GLU A 504 16.06 -25.19 -22.88
CA GLU A 504 17.20 -24.73 -23.68
C GLU A 504 18.44 -25.57 -23.37
N GLU A 505 19.18 -25.97 -24.41
CA GLU A 505 20.50 -26.62 -24.28
C GLU A 505 21.55 -25.56 -23.91
N GLN A 506 22.40 -25.84 -22.92
CA GLN A 506 23.40 -24.86 -22.48
C GLN A 506 24.63 -24.87 -23.39
N ILE A 507 25.08 -23.67 -23.76
CA ILE A 507 26.45 -23.38 -24.21
C ILE A 507 27.28 -23.19 -22.93
N SER A 508 28.38 -23.93 -22.78
CA SER A 508 29.20 -23.97 -21.56
C SER A 508 29.61 -22.56 -21.11
N SER A 509 29.05 -22.07 -20.00
CA SER A 509 29.53 -20.83 -19.38
C SER A 509 30.72 -21.14 -18.48
N THR A 510 31.92 -20.90 -18.98
CA THR A 510 33.19 -20.86 -18.25
C THR A 510 33.24 -19.66 -17.30
N GLY A 511 32.49 -19.73 -16.19
CA GLY A 511 32.63 -18.82 -15.06
C GLY A 511 33.28 -19.53 -13.87
N ALA A 512 33.90 -18.78 -12.96
CA ALA A 512 34.44 -19.27 -11.69
C ALA A 512 33.33 -19.67 -10.71
N GLN A 513 32.42 -20.55 -11.12
CA GLN A 513 31.38 -21.13 -10.28
C GLN A 513 31.97 -22.28 -9.48
N VAL A 514 31.55 -22.38 -8.21
CA VAL A 514 31.94 -23.49 -7.33
C VAL A 514 31.50 -24.80 -7.98
N ARG A 515 32.41 -25.76 -8.15
CA ARG A 515 32.16 -27.07 -8.78
C ARG A 515 30.87 -27.74 -8.27
N ALA A 516 30.58 -27.63 -6.97
CA ALA A 516 29.37 -28.16 -6.36
C ALA A 516 28.07 -27.54 -6.91
N LEU A 517 28.06 -26.25 -7.26
CA LEU A 517 26.89 -25.58 -7.85
C LEU A 517 26.67 -26.02 -9.31
N VAL A 518 27.75 -26.31 -10.04
CA VAL A 518 27.66 -26.87 -11.41
C VAL A 518 27.06 -28.26 -11.36
N GLU A 519 27.58 -29.14 -10.50
CA GLU A 519 27.05 -30.50 -10.32
C GLU A 519 25.58 -30.47 -9.84
N SER A 520 25.22 -29.50 -8.99
CA SER A 520 23.86 -29.23 -8.52
C SER A 520 22.91 -28.80 -9.65
N GLU A 521 23.36 -27.93 -10.55
CA GLU A 521 22.60 -27.47 -11.72
C GLU A 521 22.39 -28.60 -12.74
N ASP A 522 23.41 -29.40 -13.01
CA ASP A 522 23.29 -30.56 -13.89
C ASP A 522 22.25 -31.57 -13.36
N LYS A 523 22.27 -31.81 -12.05
CA LYS A 523 21.29 -32.66 -11.36
C LYS A 523 19.87 -32.11 -11.50
N LEU A 524 19.67 -30.80 -11.29
CA LEU A 524 18.37 -30.15 -11.45
C LEU A 524 17.86 -30.33 -12.89
N ARG A 525 18.71 -30.12 -13.90
CA ARG A 525 18.33 -30.29 -15.32
C ARG A 525 17.93 -31.72 -15.64
N GLN A 526 18.64 -32.71 -15.10
CA GLN A 526 18.26 -34.12 -15.24
C GLN A 526 16.85 -34.36 -14.68
N VAL A 527 16.57 -33.89 -13.46
CA VAL A 527 15.25 -34.02 -12.82
C VAL A 527 14.16 -33.34 -13.66
N LEU A 528 14.40 -32.12 -14.15
CA LEU A 528 13.44 -31.40 -14.99
C LEU A 528 13.17 -32.11 -16.33
N LYS A 529 14.18 -32.77 -16.91
CA LYS A 529 14.04 -33.56 -18.13
C LYS A 529 13.23 -34.83 -17.90
N GLU A 530 13.47 -35.53 -16.80
CA GLU A 530 12.70 -36.72 -16.38
C GLU A 530 11.24 -36.36 -16.07
N LEU A 531 11.01 -35.21 -15.45
CA LEU A 531 9.67 -34.70 -15.14
C LEU A 531 8.83 -34.41 -16.39
N GLY A 532 9.46 -33.90 -17.46
CA GLY A 532 8.87 -33.84 -18.80
C GLY A 532 7.61 -32.98 -19.00
N ARG A 533 7.25 -32.13 -18.01
CA ARG A 533 6.08 -31.24 -18.04
C ARG A 533 6.42 -29.79 -17.75
N ASP A 534 5.47 -28.90 -17.97
CA ASP A 534 5.55 -27.51 -17.53
C ASP A 534 5.19 -27.38 -16.04
N PRO A 535 5.67 -26.32 -15.35
CA PRO A 535 5.37 -26.13 -13.94
C PRO A 535 3.88 -25.77 -13.76
N THR A 536 3.25 -26.37 -12.75
CA THR A 536 1.89 -26.07 -12.29
C THR A 536 1.91 -25.33 -10.95
N GLY A 537 3.08 -25.19 -10.32
CA GLY A 537 3.32 -24.28 -9.21
C GLY A 537 4.43 -23.27 -9.49
N MET A 538 4.47 -22.22 -8.68
CA MET A 538 5.52 -21.22 -8.70
C MET A 538 5.87 -20.69 -7.31
N LEU A 539 7.13 -20.26 -7.14
CA LEU A 539 7.58 -19.41 -6.05
C LEU A 539 7.63 -17.95 -6.52
N SER A 540 7.13 -17.05 -5.67
CA SER A 540 7.04 -15.60 -5.88
C SER A 540 7.42 -14.84 -4.61
N ASP A 541 7.45 -13.51 -4.69
CA ASP A 541 7.78 -12.57 -3.60
C ASP A 541 9.26 -12.59 -3.17
N PHE A 542 10.11 -11.97 -3.99
CA PHE A 542 11.57 -11.95 -3.77
C PHE A 542 12.05 -10.78 -2.88
N ASP A 543 11.14 -10.06 -2.22
CA ASP A 543 11.47 -8.87 -1.40
C ASP A 543 12.48 -9.13 -0.28
N LEU A 544 12.48 -10.37 0.23
CA LEU A 544 13.32 -10.78 1.34
C LEU A 544 14.51 -11.60 0.90
N HIS A 545 14.84 -11.66 -0.39
CA HIS A 545 15.97 -12.44 -0.86
C HIS A 545 17.32 -11.97 -0.28
N ALA A 546 18.32 -12.84 -0.35
CA ALA A 546 19.70 -12.55 0.00
C ALA A 546 20.65 -13.31 -0.94
N ARG A 547 21.88 -12.82 -1.10
CA ARG A 547 22.91 -13.52 -1.85
C ARG A 547 23.79 -14.36 -0.92
N HIS A 548 24.05 -15.61 -1.30
CA HIS A 548 25.00 -16.49 -0.58
C HIS A 548 26.37 -16.57 -1.24
N SER A 549 26.50 -16.04 -2.46
CA SER A 549 27.74 -15.99 -3.23
C SER A 549 27.93 -14.58 -3.80
N SER A 550 29.18 -14.09 -3.81
CA SER A 550 29.51 -12.77 -4.37
C SER A 550 29.24 -12.74 -5.89
N PRO A 551 28.75 -11.63 -6.45
CA PRO A 551 28.69 -11.47 -7.89
C PRO A 551 30.11 -11.54 -8.45
N SER A 552 30.34 -12.42 -9.42
CA SER A 552 31.59 -12.41 -10.19
C SER A 552 31.63 -11.15 -11.04
N ASN A 553 32.32 -10.10 -10.57
CA ASN A 553 32.62 -8.94 -11.39
C ASN A 553 33.61 -9.36 -12.51
N PRO A 554 33.36 -9.02 -13.78
CA PRO A 554 34.34 -9.25 -14.86
C PRO A 554 35.61 -8.39 -14.74
N LEU A 555 35.61 -7.39 -13.85
CA LEU A 555 36.64 -6.34 -13.77
C LEU A 555 37.67 -6.53 -12.65
N ASP A 556 37.49 -7.48 -11.72
CA ASP A 556 38.44 -7.68 -10.60
C ASP A 556 39.63 -8.60 -10.93
N SER A 557 39.90 -8.87 -12.22
CA SER A 557 41.04 -9.70 -12.63
C SER A 557 42.39 -8.97 -12.65
N PHE A 558 42.45 -7.70 -12.24
CA PHE A 558 43.72 -6.95 -12.18
C PHE A 558 43.81 -6.04 -10.95
N GLN A 559 44.19 -6.60 -9.80
CA GLN A 559 45.05 -5.92 -8.82
C GLN A 559 45.62 -6.91 -7.79
N PRO A 560 46.93 -6.85 -7.45
CA PRO A 560 47.51 -7.71 -6.43
C PRO A 560 47.12 -7.26 -5.03
N ALA A 561 46.82 -8.24 -4.17
CA ALA A 561 46.41 -8.05 -2.78
C ALA A 561 47.46 -7.28 -1.97
N ILE A 562 47.04 -6.17 -1.36
CA ILE A 562 47.69 -5.59 -0.19
C ILE A 562 46.80 -5.94 0.99
N ALA A 563 47.35 -6.72 1.91
CA ALA A 563 46.72 -7.04 3.18
C ALA A 563 46.71 -5.78 4.05
N ASP A 564 45.54 -5.37 4.52
CA ASP A 564 45.43 -4.41 5.62
C ASP A 564 44.46 -4.90 6.69
N GLU A 565 44.85 -4.58 7.91
CA GLU A 565 44.47 -5.19 9.16
C GLU A 565 43.02 -4.92 9.58
N VAL A 566 42.50 -5.90 10.32
CA VAL A 566 41.25 -5.88 11.06
C VAL A 566 41.19 -4.66 11.99
N HIS A 567 40.17 -3.82 11.81
CA HIS A 567 39.64 -2.98 12.88
C HIS A 567 38.19 -3.33 13.16
N ALA A 568 37.99 -3.86 14.36
CA ALA A 568 36.72 -4.22 14.94
C ALA A 568 35.90 -2.98 15.29
N GLY A 569 34.58 -3.09 15.11
CA GLY A 569 33.61 -2.34 15.91
C GLY A 569 32.62 -1.52 15.10
N THR A 570 31.45 -2.10 14.80
CA THR A 570 30.15 -1.50 15.14
C THR A 570 29.11 -2.62 15.13
N VAL A 571 28.55 -2.90 16.31
CA VAL A 571 27.50 -3.89 16.54
C VAL A 571 26.23 -3.43 15.80
N ARG A 572 25.82 -4.17 14.76
CA ARG A 572 24.51 -4.01 14.12
C ARG A 572 23.42 -4.55 15.02
N SER A 573 22.39 -3.74 15.25
CA SER A 573 21.18 -4.13 15.98
C SER A 573 20.50 -5.30 15.26
N ARG A 574 20.19 -6.35 16.02
CA ARG A 574 19.32 -7.44 15.59
C ARG A 574 17.91 -6.90 15.38
N ASP A 575 17.34 -7.15 14.21
CA ASP A 575 15.89 -7.16 14.03
C ASP A 575 15.35 -8.40 14.73
N GLU A 576 14.63 -8.20 15.84
CA GLU A 576 13.88 -9.26 16.52
C GLU A 576 12.43 -9.28 16.03
N ASP A 577 12.07 -10.43 15.49
CA ASP A 577 10.72 -10.94 15.29
C ASP A 577 10.25 -11.53 16.65
N PRO A 578 9.22 -10.99 17.33
CA PRO A 578 8.87 -11.50 18.66
C PRO A 578 7.84 -12.61 18.53
N THR A 579 8.30 -13.84 18.33
CA THR A 579 7.53 -15.03 18.76
C THR A 579 8.40 -16.00 19.55
N ASN A 580 7.91 -16.32 20.76
CA ASN A 580 8.34 -17.38 21.68
C ASN A 580 9.70 -17.26 22.39
N VAL A 581 9.69 -16.76 23.64
CA VAL A 581 10.40 -17.43 24.77
C VAL A 581 9.68 -17.22 26.12
N GLY A 582 9.14 -18.33 26.66
CA GLY A 582 9.42 -18.80 28.03
C GLY A 582 8.92 -18.01 29.25
N LEU A 583 7.66 -18.21 29.64
CA LEU A 583 7.23 -17.98 31.03
C LEU A 583 7.75 -19.11 31.94
N ARG A 584 8.75 -18.76 32.77
CA ARG A 584 9.25 -19.60 33.86
C ARG A 584 8.15 -19.85 34.90
N ARG A 585 8.02 -21.13 35.26
CA ARG A 585 7.25 -21.67 36.38
C ARG A 585 7.49 -20.91 37.71
N SER A 586 6.40 -20.55 38.38
CA SER A 586 6.35 -20.41 39.84
C SER A 586 5.14 -21.15 40.42
N LYS A 587 5.35 -21.77 41.58
CA LYS A 587 4.59 -22.86 42.19
C LYS A 587 3.23 -22.46 42.81
N ARG A 588 2.30 -23.44 42.76
CA ARG A 588 1.27 -23.83 43.77
C ARG A 588 0.24 -22.79 44.25
N ARG A 589 -1.05 -23.11 44.03
CA ARG A 589 -1.91 -23.70 45.08
C ARG A 589 -3.17 -24.35 44.48
N LYS A 590 -3.60 -25.40 45.16
CA LYS A 590 -4.62 -26.41 44.83
C LYS A 590 -5.95 -25.97 45.47
N GLY A 591 -7.06 -26.08 44.75
CA GLY A 591 -8.41 -25.89 45.30
C GLY A 591 -9.44 -26.57 44.41
N ASN A 592 -10.01 -27.67 44.92
CA ASN A 592 -11.06 -28.48 44.29
C ASN A 592 -12.45 -27.89 44.51
N SER A 593 -13.33 -27.97 43.51
CA SER A 593 -14.76 -28.37 43.60
C SER A 593 -15.36 -28.30 42.20
N ALA A 594 -15.59 -29.40 41.47
CA ALA A 594 -16.71 -30.34 41.57
C ALA A 594 -18.08 -29.77 41.14
N ARG A 595 -18.61 -30.32 40.02
CA ARG A 595 -20.03 -30.51 39.63
C ARG A 595 -20.84 -29.23 39.31
N ASN A 596 -21.76 -29.17 38.34
CA ASN A 596 -22.52 -30.15 37.55
C ASN A 596 -23.04 -29.47 36.25
N GLU A 597 -23.19 -30.24 35.17
CA GLU A 597 -24.11 -29.93 34.05
C GLU A 597 -25.58 -30.02 34.50
N PRO A 598 -26.51 -29.43 33.74
CA PRO A 598 -27.62 -30.26 33.26
C PRO A 598 -27.96 -30.11 31.77
N LEU A 599 -28.45 -31.23 31.25
CA LEU A 599 -28.98 -31.52 29.93
C LEU A 599 -30.32 -30.82 29.62
N GLU A 600 -30.46 -30.52 28.32
CA GLU A 600 -31.62 -30.64 27.41
C GLU A 600 -33.04 -30.21 27.84
N GLN A 601 -33.62 -29.35 27.00
CA GLN A 601 -35.04 -29.44 26.63
C GLN A 601 -35.22 -29.08 25.14
N THR A 602 -35.69 -30.06 24.38
CA THR A 602 -36.16 -29.99 22.99
C THR A 602 -37.62 -29.54 22.92
N CYS A 603 -37.98 -28.71 21.93
CA CYS A 603 -39.31 -28.64 21.34
C CYS A 603 -39.20 -28.31 19.84
N ASP A 604 -39.91 -29.10 19.04
CA ASP A 604 -39.95 -29.15 17.58
C ASP A 604 -40.69 -27.98 16.89
N GLY A 605 -40.40 -27.80 15.59
CA GLY A 605 -41.18 -27.00 14.64
C GLY A 605 -40.51 -26.86 13.26
N ASP A 606 -40.80 -27.81 12.36
CA ASP A 606 -40.56 -27.86 10.90
C ASP A 606 -40.96 -26.56 10.15
N ASP A 607 -40.57 -26.19 8.91
CA ASP A 607 -39.79 -26.77 7.81
C ASP A 607 -39.45 -25.61 6.84
N CYS A 608 -38.32 -25.67 6.12
CA CYS A 608 -38.16 -25.25 4.71
C CYS A 608 -36.69 -25.41 4.28
N ARG A 609 -36.42 -26.53 3.62
CA ARG A 609 -35.14 -26.91 3.02
C ARG A 609 -34.89 -26.16 1.70
N GLU A 610 -33.74 -25.53 1.56
CA GLU A 610 -33.01 -25.47 0.29
C GLU A 610 -31.58 -25.99 0.47
N GLN A 611 -31.23 -27.01 -0.32
CA GLN A 611 -30.01 -27.79 -0.23
C GLN A 611 -28.82 -27.02 -0.83
N SER A 612 -27.91 -26.53 0.00
CA SER A 612 -26.54 -26.21 -0.42
C SER A 612 -25.62 -27.40 -0.10
N LYS A 613 -24.98 -27.96 -1.13
CA LYS A 613 -24.01 -29.06 -1.04
C LYS A 613 -22.83 -28.65 -0.14
N LYS A 614 -22.82 -29.13 1.12
CA LYS A 614 -21.64 -29.05 2.01
C LYS A 614 -20.49 -29.87 1.40
N ARG A 615 -19.48 -29.20 0.83
CA ARG A 615 -18.16 -29.78 0.58
C ARG A 615 -17.49 -30.03 1.94
N ARG A 616 -16.93 -31.23 2.13
CA ARG A 616 -16.17 -31.60 3.34
C ARG A 616 -14.92 -30.72 3.44
N LEU A 617 -14.86 -29.90 4.49
CA LEU A 617 -13.65 -29.23 4.95
C LEU A 617 -12.70 -30.33 5.46
N ILE A 618 -11.50 -30.45 4.88
CA ILE A 618 -10.46 -31.32 5.46
C ILE A 618 -9.82 -30.52 6.59
N ASP A 619 -10.05 -30.96 7.83
CA ASP A 619 -9.48 -30.38 9.05
C ASP A 619 -8.13 -31.04 9.34
N TYR A 620 -7.06 -30.24 9.39
CA TYR A 620 -5.70 -30.69 9.71
C TYR A 620 -5.30 -30.38 11.18
N ARG A 621 -6.23 -30.06 12.08
CA ARG A 621 -5.93 -29.62 13.46
C ARG A 621 -5.81 -30.73 14.51
N THR A 622 -5.30 -31.91 14.16
CA THR A 622 -4.86 -32.88 15.16
C THR A 622 -3.46 -33.36 14.90
N VAL A 623 -2.50 -32.65 15.48
CA VAL A 623 -1.13 -33.13 15.65
C VAL A 623 -0.64 -32.74 17.03
N ARG A 624 -0.47 -33.74 17.89
CA ARG A 624 0.50 -33.72 18.99
C ARG A 624 1.89 -33.88 18.38
N GLU A 625 2.84 -33.08 18.86
CA GLU A 625 4.31 -33.18 18.69
C GLU A 625 4.79 -34.13 17.59
N PHE A 626 5.15 -33.60 16.41
CA PHE A 626 5.87 -34.37 15.39
C PHE A 626 7.38 -34.29 15.61
N ASP A 627 7.98 -35.47 15.81
CA ASP A 627 9.42 -35.71 15.77
C ASP A 627 9.92 -35.67 14.31
N PHE A 628 11.02 -34.95 14.07
CA PHE A 628 11.55 -34.60 12.73
C PHE A 628 12.47 -35.68 12.12
N SER A 629 12.47 -36.89 12.67
CA SER A 629 13.40 -37.97 12.28
C SER A 629 13.01 -38.77 11.02
N GLY A 630 11.86 -38.49 10.38
CA GLY A 630 11.27 -39.33 9.32
C GLY A 630 11.28 -38.81 7.88
N TRP A 631 11.95 -37.69 7.56
CA TRP A 631 11.87 -37.07 6.23
C TRP A 631 12.73 -37.73 5.13
N HIS A 632 13.48 -38.79 5.44
CA HIS A 632 14.34 -39.46 4.46
C HIS A 632 13.63 -40.49 3.55
N LEU A 633 12.40 -40.91 3.87
CA LEU A 633 11.72 -42.01 3.16
C LEU A 633 10.60 -41.62 2.21
N LEU A 634 10.12 -40.37 2.20
CA LEU A 634 9.01 -39.96 1.32
C LEU A 634 9.45 -39.34 -0.02
N LEU A 635 10.73 -38.98 -0.17
CA LEU A 635 11.30 -38.43 -1.41
C LEU A 635 11.80 -39.50 -2.39
N VAL A 636 11.77 -40.79 -2.02
CA VAL A 636 12.29 -41.89 -2.85
C VAL A 636 11.18 -42.65 -3.61
N ASN A 637 9.90 -42.39 -3.35
CA ASN A 637 8.79 -43.09 -4.02
C ASN A 637 7.97 -42.20 -4.98
N VAL A 638 8.49 -41.03 -5.36
CA VAL A 638 7.92 -40.14 -6.41
C VAL A 638 8.99 -39.76 -7.47
N LEU A 639 10.19 -40.32 -7.35
CA LEU A 639 11.17 -40.45 -8.45
C LEU A 639 11.14 -41.90 -8.91
#